data_AF-A0A1Y1CN67-F1
#
_entry.id   AF-A0A1Y1CN67-F1
#
_cell.length_a   1.000
_cell.length_b   1.000
_cell.length_c   1.000
_cell.angle_alpha   90.00
_cell.angle_beta   90.00
_cell.angle_gamma   90.00
#
_symmetry.space_group_name_H-M   'P 1'
#
loop_
_entity.id
_entity.type
_entity.pdbx_description
1 polymer ?
#
loop_
_entity_poly.entity_id
_entity_poly.type
_entity_poly.pdbx_seq_one_letter_code
_entity_poly.pdbx_strand_id
1 'polypeptide(L)'
;MKKRPAKILICSLLVSVSILVNAQTKDAADFFNQLSTERVASDNTILWEQVAPGNAGFANLVRYHPTIPGLVVLCPDMWNIYQSNNNGAEWYSMKDPDGNGDFYHIRDLYYSPSDANFGLAIESSRLWKTEDTGQNWTNLTNCPWYTKDADGYDKDGWRKKVASLAIDPNNKNVWFVGGGSNVRGQEWLSCYQEITAAQPHGTSADNEGKLWRTKDAGSSWTLVNAGMDTKAQVGRIIVNPKNSQQVFASSNYGLYRSDNGGTSWTQISAGKLDNDIVMDMDFYYNATTDQFVLYLIDQIQYHANGNTTKCTGGIFKSTDNGDNWTNITGDLGLDINQLTGGTPANYYKYIAKWFGITEAAAKSAYPTLPTHALQCFNMLSVDPSRESALYIGFADPQIANSIVPGRVWTTSNDGQKWINTARLYGDIWANDKAYWESRDNPYHENMKVGHESPHMQSGNDYALRSTRGIAVGVDGSVMMISDHSTMLSTDHGETWNQMDEDYTADGNIIGHGNSNLPALTIGQDKRYETAILGSGEHRVWIPTNDSPDDRQALKFIKSAQETVISMAFDPYDNQTIYSTSSRQANKQNIFRSSDGGLNWGNYGVATPATNAWGDDFYTNALTIDPIDNKYFYFGITSIKNASKENQGGFYFSDNQGKTFSQRNNGLPSPSRIKDIEFDPRDDTRASLFVAAEKNAFSQETPVAQGGLYHSSNRGENWTKVNTPSSVEGVNYIVIDHTNRMYITTGYRGAGDGVWYTDDFGTTWNQVFKYAGAECIDISPYDHNLLVVTVEYLSKNPGVFVSRDRGLSWVKSNKTIGSPNHIEDIKFNIQNPSELWLATLGCGFYKGEIENGSAVQAVSVSPKVIEYNAGDDKQITAEIIQNQYANETIVWKSDNPAVVTVDQYGLITPVNKGKATIWATISNDRFSDNCVVVVHENTLVGIKDILDPKNQTPTKENVFINPNIVSDSFSISGANENSDVNIYSMHGSKVLETKNTREINISDFKAGVYIVEILFEQARITKKIVKI
;
A
#
# COMPACT_ATOMS: atom_id res chain seq x y z
N MET A 1 40.50 -24.11 10.63
CA MET A 1 41.94 -24.00 11.02
C MET A 1 42.79 -23.58 9.83
N LYS A 2 43.13 -22.28 9.71
CA LYS A 2 44.29 -21.77 8.95
C LYS A 2 44.70 -20.44 9.61
N LYS A 3 45.95 -20.39 10.08
CA LYS A 3 46.56 -19.33 10.90
C LYS A 3 46.81 -18.04 10.10
N ARG A 4 46.49 -16.87 10.67
CA ARG A 4 47.04 -15.55 10.26
C ARG A 4 48.16 -15.17 11.25
N PRO A 5 49.26 -14.51 10.81
CA PRO A 5 50.30 -14.06 11.72
C PRO A 5 49.99 -12.68 12.31
N ALA A 6 50.31 -12.52 13.59
CA ALA A 6 50.23 -11.28 14.35
C ALA A 6 51.29 -10.26 13.86
N LYS A 7 50.90 -8.98 13.76
CA LYS A 7 51.83 -7.84 13.76
C LYS A 7 51.49 -6.93 14.93
N ILE A 8 52.55 -6.63 15.67
CA ILE A 8 52.65 -5.76 16.84
C ILE A 8 52.42 -4.30 16.40
N LEU A 9 51.55 -3.58 17.11
CA LEU A 9 51.36 -2.14 16.97
C LEU A 9 51.66 -1.49 18.33
N ILE A 10 52.67 -0.62 18.42
CA ILE A 10 52.87 0.31 19.53
C ILE A 10 53.15 1.72 18.98
N CYS A 11 52.26 2.63 19.39
CA CYS A 11 52.36 4.08 19.56
C CYS A 11 52.98 4.99 18.47
N SER A 12 52.09 5.80 17.89
CA SER A 12 52.30 7.25 17.76
C SER A 12 50.94 7.96 17.66
N LEU A 13 50.40 8.34 18.82
CA LEU A 13 49.24 9.24 18.96
C LEU A 13 49.72 10.70 18.76
N LEU A 14 48.88 11.54 18.15
CA LEU A 14 48.87 13.02 18.13
C LEU A 14 49.18 13.79 16.82
N VAL A 15 49.17 13.17 15.63
CA VAL A 15 49.11 13.96 14.35
C VAL A 15 48.02 13.45 13.39
N SER A 16 47.24 12.43 13.75
CA SER A 16 46.29 11.76 12.84
C SER A 16 44.85 12.30 12.85
N VAL A 17 44.44 13.13 13.82
CA VAL A 17 43.03 13.58 13.92
C VAL A 17 42.66 14.57 12.79
N SER A 18 43.54 15.49 12.42
CA SER A 18 43.25 16.48 11.37
C SER A 18 43.28 15.89 9.95
N ILE A 19 43.98 14.76 9.75
CA ILE A 19 44.11 14.10 8.43
C ILE A 19 42.96 13.10 8.21
N LEU A 20 42.50 12.41 9.27
CA LEU A 20 41.33 11.51 9.21
C LEU A 20 40.01 12.26 9.07
N VAL A 21 39.84 13.39 9.77
CA VAL A 21 38.65 14.25 9.61
C VAL A 21 38.60 14.81 8.19
N ASN A 22 39.74 15.26 7.62
CA ASN A 22 39.78 15.73 6.24
C ASN A 22 39.52 14.62 5.19
N ALA A 23 39.89 13.37 5.47
CA ALA A 23 39.62 12.24 4.58
C ALA A 23 38.14 11.84 4.62
N GLN A 24 37.54 11.72 5.81
CA GLN A 24 36.10 11.42 5.97
C GLN A 24 35.20 12.53 5.41
N THR A 25 35.56 13.81 5.59
CA THR A 25 34.78 14.92 4.99
C THR A 25 34.90 14.97 3.47
N LYS A 26 36.02 14.46 2.92
CA LYS A 26 36.23 14.37 1.47
C LYS A 26 35.39 13.23 0.90
N ASP A 27 35.40 12.06 1.53
CA ASP A 27 34.56 10.92 1.17
C ASP A 27 33.05 11.26 1.24
N ALA A 28 32.59 12.02 2.24
CA ALA A 28 31.19 12.43 2.35
C ALA A 28 30.78 13.49 1.31
N ALA A 29 31.64 14.48 1.02
CA ALA A 29 31.37 15.47 -0.03
C ALA A 29 31.39 14.81 -1.43
N ASP A 30 32.30 13.86 -1.64
CA ASP A 30 32.36 13.06 -2.86
C ASP A 30 31.09 12.21 -3.03
N PHE A 31 30.55 11.63 -1.95
CA PHE A 31 29.29 10.85 -1.96
C PHE A 31 28.06 11.66 -2.42
N PHE A 32 27.81 12.85 -1.84
CA PHE A 32 26.62 13.65 -2.22
C PHE A 32 26.73 14.24 -3.64
N ASN A 33 27.96 14.57 -4.08
CA ASN A 33 28.22 14.95 -5.47
C ASN A 33 27.92 13.77 -6.41
N GLN A 34 28.34 12.57 -6.03
CA GLN A 34 28.02 11.34 -6.72
C GLN A 34 26.50 11.13 -6.80
N LEU A 35 25.75 11.21 -5.71
CA LEU A 35 24.28 11.08 -5.73
C LEU A 35 23.58 12.03 -6.71
N SER A 36 24.12 13.24 -6.88
CA SER A 36 23.56 14.26 -7.78
C SER A 36 23.92 14.05 -9.26
N THR A 37 25.02 13.36 -9.54
CA THR A 37 25.58 13.25 -10.90
C THR A 37 25.40 11.86 -11.50
N GLU A 38 25.49 10.82 -10.69
CA GLU A 38 25.54 9.43 -11.10
C GLU A 38 24.68 8.52 -10.20
N ARG A 39 24.53 7.27 -10.62
CA ARG A 39 23.79 6.25 -9.89
C ARG A 39 24.67 5.60 -8.82
N VAL A 40 24.10 5.39 -7.63
CA VAL A 40 24.74 4.68 -6.52
C VAL A 40 24.06 3.34 -6.29
N ALA A 41 24.87 2.30 -6.15
CA ALA A 41 24.42 0.94 -5.86
C ALA A 41 24.11 0.75 -4.36
N SER A 42 23.12 -0.08 -4.07
CA SER A 42 22.71 -0.40 -2.71
C SER A 42 23.63 -1.42 -2.05
N ASP A 43 23.93 -1.19 -0.78
CA ASP A 43 24.58 -2.13 0.12
C ASP A 43 23.58 -3.17 0.67
N ASN A 44 24.07 -4.17 1.40
CA ASN A 44 23.32 -5.17 2.15
C ASN A 44 23.13 -4.76 3.63
N THR A 45 23.28 -3.47 3.96
CA THR A 45 23.17 -2.99 5.35
C THR A 45 21.80 -3.32 5.96
N ILE A 46 20.75 -3.31 5.14
CA ILE A 46 19.43 -3.84 5.47
C ILE A 46 18.99 -4.80 4.36
N LEU A 47 18.52 -5.99 4.72
CA LEU A 47 17.88 -6.94 3.82
C LEU A 47 16.37 -6.85 3.99
N TRP A 48 15.64 -6.59 2.91
CA TRP A 48 14.19 -6.38 2.95
C TRP A 48 13.41 -7.63 2.50
N GLU A 49 12.41 -8.01 3.28
CA GLU A 49 11.43 -9.05 2.96
C GLU A 49 10.08 -8.38 2.74
N GLN A 50 9.44 -8.57 1.59
CA GLN A 50 8.06 -8.12 1.38
C GLN A 50 7.11 -9.05 2.16
N VAL A 51 6.30 -8.49 3.05
CA VAL A 51 5.43 -9.29 3.96
C VAL A 51 3.93 -9.08 3.70
N ALA A 52 3.57 -8.18 2.78
CA ALA A 52 2.19 -7.91 2.43
C ALA A 52 1.53 -9.04 1.63
N PRO A 53 0.18 -9.14 1.62
CA PRO A 53 -0.52 -10.05 0.71
C PRO A 53 -0.12 -9.80 -0.74
N GLY A 54 -0.13 -10.85 -1.56
CA GLY A 54 -0.01 -10.70 -3.01
C GLY A 54 -1.23 -9.99 -3.58
N ASN A 55 -1.06 -9.36 -4.73
CA ASN A 55 -2.05 -8.60 -5.51
C ASN A 55 -3.24 -8.06 -4.67
N ALA A 56 -3.17 -6.78 -4.30
CA ALA A 56 -4.13 -6.12 -3.41
C ALA A 56 -4.55 -4.77 -4.00
N GLY A 57 -4.75 -4.77 -5.32
CA GLY A 57 -5.09 -3.61 -6.12
C GLY A 57 -5.37 -4.04 -7.55
N PHE A 58 -5.56 -3.09 -8.46
CA PHE A 58 -5.80 -3.45 -9.85
C PHE A 58 -4.52 -3.87 -10.56
N ALA A 59 -4.64 -4.81 -11.49
CA ALA A 59 -3.58 -5.05 -12.47
C ALA A 59 -4.08 -4.89 -13.89
N ASN A 60 -3.21 -4.33 -14.73
CA ASN A 60 -3.56 -3.95 -16.09
C ASN A 60 -3.07 -5.00 -17.10
N LEU A 61 -1.97 -5.69 -16.84
CA LEU A 61 -1.35 -6.59 -17.80
C LEU A 61 -0.82 -7.85 -17.14
N VAL A 62 -1.09 -8.98 -17.78
CA VAL A 62 -0.40 -10.25 -17.54
C VAL A 62 0.13 -10.77 -18.88
N ARG A 63 1.37 -11.27 -18.92
CA ARG A 63 2.00 -11.79 -20.14
C ARG A 63 2.89 -12.99 -19.83
N TYR A 64 2.66 -14.09 -20.53
CA TYR A 64 3.57 -15.22 -20.54
C TYR A 64 4.74 -15.00 -21.50
N HIS A 65 5.86 -15.62 -21.17
CA HIS A 65 6.96 -15.79 -22.09
C HIS A 65 6.55 -16.72 -23.25
N PRO A 66 6.81 -16.35 -24.52
CA PRO A 66 6.36 -17.10 -25.69
C PRO A 66 7.18 -18.36 -25.97
N THR A 67 8.15 -18.71 -25.11
CA THR A 67 9.01 -19.90 -25.27
C THR A 67 9.40 -20.60 -23.97
N ILE A 68 9.12 -20.02 -22.81
CA ILE A 68 9.51 -20.58 -21.49
C ILE A 68 8.24 -20.87 -20.71
N PRO A 69 7.86 -22.15 -20.50
CA PRO A 69 6.76 -22.53 -19.63
C PRO A 69 6.90 -21.93 -18.23
N GLY A 70 5.80 -21.49 -17.64
CA GLY A 70 5.79 -20.96 -16.27
C GLY A 70 6.29 -19.53 -16.09
N LEU A 71 7.01 -18.95 -17.06
CA LEU A 71 7.53 -17.58 -16.95
C LEU A 71 6.45 -16.57 -17.32
N VAL A 72 6.03 -15.76 -16.34
CA VAL A 72 4.92 -14.82 -16.47
C VAL A 72 5.24 -13.49 -15.79
N VAL A 73 4.81 -12.39 -16.41
CA VAL A 73 4.93 -11.03 -15.91
C VAL A 73 3.55 -10.52 -15.53
N LEU A 74 3.45 -9.90 -14.35
CA LEU A 74 2.28 -9.18 -13.84
C LEU A 74 2.61 -7.70 -13.72
N CYS A 75 1.80 -6.83 -14.34
CA CYS A 75 1.94 -5.38 -14.22
C CYS A 75 0.69 -4.79 -13.57
N PRO A 76 0.79 -4.47 -12.27
CA PRO A 76 -0.25 -3.73 -11.58
C PRO A 76 -0.43 -2.29 -12.06
N ASP A 77 -1.47 -1.61 -11.58
CA ASP A 77 -1.81 -0.23 -11.98
C ASP A 77 -1.08 0.86 -11.20
N MET A 78 -0.31 0.49 -10.18
CA MET A 78 0.57 1.38 -9.45
C MET A 78 2.01 1.27 -10.00
N TRP A 79 2.99 1.82 -9.30
CA TRP A 79 4.37 1.93 -9.77
C TRP A 79 5.20 0.65 -9.62
N ASN A 80 4.60 -0.53 -9.78
CA ASN A 80 5.27 -1.81 -9.57
C ASN A 80 5.04 -2.79 -10.75
N ILE A 81 5.85 -3.83 -10.79
CA ILE A 81 5.82 -4.89 -11.79
C ILE A 81 6.57 -6.11 -11.23
N TYR A 82 6.05 -7.29 -11.53
CA TYR A 82 6.54 -8.55 -10.99
C TYR A 82 6.72 -9.61 -12.07
N GLN A 83 7.72 -10.46 -11.89
CA GLN A 83 7.91 -11.67 -12.67
C GLN A 83 7.81 -12.89 -11.77
N SER A 84 7.28 -13.96 -12.33
CA SER A 84 7.34 -15.30 -11.77
C SER A 84 7.92 -16.26 -12.81
N ASN A 85 8.69 -17.24 -12.34
CA ASN A 85 9.25 -18.30 -13.18
C ASN A 85 8.48 -19.63 -13.01
N ASN A 86 7.41 -19.64 -12.21
CA ASN A 86 6.72 -20.85 -11.76
C ASN A 86 5.19 -20.64 -11.67
N ASN A 87 4.60 -19.95 -12.65
CA ASN A 87 3.16 -19.69 -12.73
C ASN A 87 2.60 -18.92 -11.52
N GLY A 88 3.41 -18.11 -10.85
CA GLY A 88 3.00 -17.28 -9.73
C GLY A 88 3.08 -17.94 -8.36
N ALA A 89 3.70 -19.12 -8.23
CA ALA A 89 3.96 -19.67 -6.90
C ALA A 89 4.94 -18.78 -6.10
N GLU A 90 5.86 -18.11 -6.79
CA GLU A 90 6.71 -17.05 -6.23
C GLU A 90 6.85 -15.91 -7.23
N TRP A 91 6.95 -14.68 -6.72
CA TRP A 91 7.10 -13.47 -7.51
C TRP A 91 8.28 -12.62 -7.00
N TYR A 92 8.90 -11.91 -7.93
CA TYR A 92 9.96 -10.94 -7.62
C TYR A 92 9.77 -9.68 -8.46
N SER A 93 10.17 -8.54 -7.90
CA SER A 93 10.09 -7.27 -8.63
C SER A 93 11.05 -7.26 -9.82
N MET A 94 10.60 -6.72 -10.95
CA MET A 94 11.44 -6.47 -12.14
C MET A 94 11.99 -5.05 -12.17
N LYS A 95 11.75 -4.26 -11.12
CA LYS A 95 12.25 -2.89 -11.04
C LYS A 95 13.68 -2.90 -10.57
N ASP A 96 14.45 -1.96 -11.12
CA ASP A 96 15.80 -1.69 -10.67
C ASP A 96 15.75 -0.95 -9.32
N PRO A 97 16.16 -1.59 -8.21
CA PRO A 97 16.11 -0.97 -6.88
C PRO A 97 17.06 0.22 -6.75
N ASP A 98 18.06 0.33 -7.63
CA ASP A 98 19.09 1.36 -7.57
C ASP A 98 18.96 2.42 -8.69
N GLY A 99 18.08 2.19 -9.66
CA GLY A 99 17.79 3.16 -10.72
C GLY A 99 16.84 4.28 -10.27
N ASN A 100 16.26 4.99 -11.23
CA ASN A 100 15.24 6.02 -10.97
C ASN A 100 13.91 5.43 -10.45
N GLY A 101 13.78 4.10 -10.35
CA GLY A 101 12.52 3.42 -10.04
C GLY A 101 11.44 3.59 -11.13
N ASP A 102 11.82 4.09 -12.31
CA ASP A 102 10.92 4.39 -13.42
C ASP A 102 10.67 3.15 -14.28
N PHE A 103 9.49 2.55 -14.14
CA PHE A 103 8.92 1.57 -15.07
C PHE A 103 7.42 1.42 -14.79
N TYR A 104 6.64 2.50 -15.00
CA TYR A 104 5.23 2.59 -14.63
C TYR A 104 4.24 2.34 -15.80
N HIS A 105 3.07 1.74 -15.55
CA HIS A 105 1.99 1.59 -16.56
C HIS A 105 2.45 1.02 -17.90
N ILE A 106 2.79 -0.26 -17.88
CA ILE A 106 3.13 -1.01 -19.10
C ILE A 106 1.92 -1.09 -20.02
N ARG A 107 2.06 -0.54 -21.23
CA ARG A 107 1.05 -0.60 -22.29
C ARG A 107 1.20 -1.88 -23.10
N ASP A 108 2.43 -2.31 -23.35
CA ASP A 108 2.69 -3.60 -23.98
C ASP A 108 4.06 -4.14 -23.58
N LEU A 109 4.19 -5.46 -23.58
CA LEU A 109 5.43 -6.19 -23.30
C LEU A 109 5.52 -7.39 -24.24
N TYR A 110 6.65 -7.56 -24.90
CA TYR A 110 6.86 -8.60 -25.89
C TYR A 110 8.27 -9.19 -25.79
N TYR A 111 8.36 -10.50 -25.58
CA TYR A 111 9.62 -11.26 -25.61
C TYR A 111 9.85 -11.87 -27.00
N SER A 112 11.11 -12.05 -27.39
CA SER A 112 11.45 -12.62 -28.70
C SER A 112 11.30 -14.13 -28.71
N PRO A 113 10.57 -14.70 -29.70
CA PRO A 113 10.59 -16.14 -29.94
C PRO A 113 11.96 -16.66 -30.41
N SER A 114 12.75 -15.83 -31.11
CA SER A 114 14.08 -16.22 -31.62
C SER A 114 15.21 -16.13 -30.59
N ASP A 115 15.00 -15.40 -29.50
CA ASP A 115 15.96 -15.23 -28.41
C ASP A 115 15.21 -15.03 -27.10
N ALA A 116 15.15 -16.10 -26.30
CA ALA A 116 14.37 -16.11 -25.07
C ALA A 116 14.84 -15.10 -24.02
N ASN A 117 16.07 -14.58 -24.12
CA ASN A 117 16.54 -13.57 -23.17
C ASN A 117 16.11 -12.15 -23.57
N PHE A 118 15.77 -11.93 -24.85
CA PHE A 118 15.49 -10.60 -25.37
C PHE A 118 14.01 -10.23 -25.27
N GLY A 119 13.73 -9.01 -24.81
CA GLY A 119 12.37 -8.48 -24.73
C GLY A 119 12.30 -6.96 -24.81
N LEU A 120 11.10 -6.47 -25.09
CA LEU A 120 10.76 -5.05 -25.19
C LEU A 120 9.51 -4.74 -24.36
N ALA A 121 9.44 -3.51 -23.85
CA ALA A 121 8.25 -3.00 -23.16
C ALA A 121 8.01 -1.52 -23.48
N ILE A 122 6.73 -1.15 -23.61
CA ILE A 122 6.30 0.25 -23.67
C ILE A 122 5.76 0.64 -22.30
N GLU A 123 6.44 1.59 -21.68
CA GLU A 123 6.02 2.26 -20.46
C GLU A 123 5.48 3.64 -20.82
N SER A 124 4.15 3.79 -20.86
CA SER A 124 3.49 4.97 -21.47
C SER A 124 3.95 5.28 -22.90
N SER A 125 4.98 6.11 -23.09
CA SER A 125 5.63 6.30 -24.39
C SER A 125 7.07 5.84 -24.46
N ARG A 126 7.70 5.54 -23.32
CA ARG A 126 9.12 5.16 -23.24
C ARG A 126 9.28 3.69 -23.62
N LEU A 127 10.26 3.41 -24.47
CA LEU A 127 10.60 2.07 -24.92
C LEU A 127 11.77 1.54 -24.11
N TRP A 128 11.59 0.35 -23.56
CA TRP A 128 12.57 -0.34 -22.75
C TRP A 128 12.95 -1.66 -23.40
N LYS A 129 14.19 -2.11 -23.17
CA LYS A 129 14.68 -3.42 -23.60
C LYS A 129 15.29 -4.21 -22.45
N THR A 130 15.21 -5.52 -22.55
CA THR A 130 15.88 -6.49 -21.67
C THR A 130 16.67 -7.49 -22.52
N GLU A 131 17.77 -8.01 -21.97
CA GLU A 131 18.60 -9.06 -22.57
C GLU A 131 18.79 -10.24 -21.59
N ASP A 132 17.94 -10.34 -20.57
CA ASP A 132 18.04 -11.29 -19.47
C ASP A 132 16.67 -11.72 -18.94
N THR A 133 15.74 -12.01 -19.84
CA THR A 133 14.39 -12.53 -19.52
C THR A 133 13.54 -11.56 -18.69
N GLY A 134 13.81 -10.25 -18.76
CA GLY A 134 13.07 -9.23 -18.02
C GLY A 134 13.61 -8.93 -16.62
N GLN A 135 14.74 -9.51 -16.21
CA GLN A 135 15.32 -9.23 -14.90
C GLN A 135 15.88 -7.80 -14.81
N ASN A 136 16.48 -7.29 -15.90
CA ASN A 136 16.96 -5.92 -16.00
C ASN A 136 16.45 -5.24 -17.28
N TRP A 137 16.19 -3.93 -17.18
CA TRP A 137 15.65 -3.11 -18.27
C TRP A 137 16.52 -1.88 -18.55
N THR A 138 16.69 -1.56 -19.84
CA THR A 138 17.39 -0.36 -20.31
C THR A 138 16.46 0.48 -21.17
N ASN A 139 16.35 1.77 -20.87
CA ASN A 139 15.56 2.71 -21.65
C ASN A 139 16.27 3.06 -22.98
N LEU A 140 15.53 3.04 -24.08
CA LEU A 140 16.02 3.44 -25.41
C LEU A 140 15.73 4.92 -25.66
N THR A 141 16.76 5.70 -26.01
CA THR A 141 16.66 7.15 -26.25
C THR A 141 16.47 7.54 -27.72
N ASN A 142 16.70 6.60 -28.65
CA ASN A 142 16.61 6.90 -30.08
C ASN A 142 15.23 6.61 -30.71
N CYS A 143 14.16 7.03 -30.05
CA CYS A 143 12.79 6.82 -30.51
C CYS A 143 12.25 8.04 -31.29
N PRO A 144 11.67 7.87 -32.50
CA PRO A 144 11.15 8.97 -33.31
C PRO A 144 9.98 9.76 -32.70
N TRP A 145 9.25 9.18 -31.76
CA TRP A 145 8.09 9.81 -31.11
C TRP A 145 8.45 10.53 -29.79
N TYR A 146 9.73 10.52 -29.40
CA TYR A 146 10.18 11.21 -28.20
C TYR A 146 10.24 12.71 -28.39
N THR A 147 9.81 13.45 -27.38
CA THR A 147 10.16 14.85 -27.22
C THR A 147 11.44 14.92 -26.40
N LYS A 148 12.60 14.87 -27.06
CA LYS A 148 13.88 14.65 -26.39
C LYS A 148 14.30 15.82 -25.49
N ASP A 149 14.80 15.51 -24.30
CA ASP A 149 15.58 16.43 -23.46
C ASP A 149 17.07 16.45 -23.86
N ALA A 150 17.92 17.06 -23.03
CA ALA A 150 19.36 17.17 -23.29
C ALA A 150 20.10 15.82 -23.27
N ASP A 151 19.58 14.84 -22.52
CA ASP A 151 20.15 13.50 -22.38
C ASP A 151 19.54 12.51 -23.39
N GLY A 152 18.56 12.97 -24.20
CA GLY A 152 17.90 12.19 -25.23
C GLY A 152 16.67 11.41 -24.74
N TYR A 153 16.28 11.54 -23.47
CA TYR A 153 15.09 10.91 -22.93
C TYR A 153 13.83 11.65 -23.34
N ASP A 154 12.67 10.96 -23.33
CA ASP A 154 11.39 11.60 -23.61
C ASP A 154 10.95 12.48 -22.43
N LYS A 155 11.07 13.81 -22.58
CA LYS A 155 10.61 14.77 -21.56
C LYS A 155 9.08 14.72 -21.35
N ASP A 156 8.35 14.19 -22.34
CA ASP A 156 6.91 13.98 -22.31
C ASP A 156 6.57 12.47 -22.26
N GLY A 157 7.46 11.64 -21.69
CA GLY A 157 7.30 10.18 -21.61
C GLY A 157 6.01 9.72 -20.94
N TRP A 158 5.40 10.61 -20.14
CA TRP A 158 4.09 10.45 -19.49
C TRP A 158 2.89 10.46 -20.42
N ARG A 159 3.03 10.92 -21.66
CA ARG A 159 1.94 10.90 -22.65
C ARG A 159 1.74 9.49 -23.22
N LYS A 160 0.60 9.24 -23.86
CA LYS A 160 0.25 7.97 -24.52
C LYS A 160 0.44 8.10 -26.04
N LYS A 161 1.69 8.03 -26.52
CA LYS A 161 2.06 8.29 -27.93
C LYS A 161 2.17 7.02 -28.78
N VAL A 162 2.42 5.88 -28.13
CA VAL A 162 2.57 4.55 -28.73
C VAL A 162 1.89 3.53 -27.82
N ALA A 163 1.52 2.38 -28.37
CA ALA A 163 0.71 1.42 -27.60
C ALA A 163 0.95 -0.07 -27.91
N SER A 164 1.59 -0.43 -29.02
CA SER A 164 1.79 -1.84 -29.39
C SER A 164 3.20 -2.13 -29.89
N LEU A 165 3.67 -3.34 -29.59
CA LEU A 165 4.98 -3.87 -29.98
C LEU A 165 4.85 -5.18 -30.76
N ALA A 166 5.81 -5.42 -31.65
CA ALA A 166 6.12 -6.76 -32.15
C ALA A 166 7.61 -6.91 -32.45
N ILE A 167 8.14 -8.08 -32.14
CA ILE A 167 9.47 -8.52 -32.54
C ILE A 167 9.30 -9.57 -33.64
N ASP A 168 10.08 -9.48 -34.70
CA ASP A 168 10.12 -10.50 -35.74
C ASP A 168 10.54 -11.85 -35.13
N PRO A 169 9.70 -12.90 -35.22
CA PRO A 169 9.98 -14.21 -34.62
C PRO A 169 11.20 -14.91 -35.22
N ASN A 170 11.71 -14.46 -36.37
CA ASN A 170 12.90 -15.00 -37.02
C ASN A 170 14.13 -14.09 -36.90
N ASN A 171 13.98 -12.88 -36.35
CA ASN A 171 15.08 -11.93 -36.24
C ASN A 171 14.86 -10.92 -35.10
N LYS A 172 15.52 -11.15 -33.97
CA LYS A 172 15.45 -10.27 -32.80
C LYS A 172 15.87 -8.81 -33.03
N ASN A 173 16.44 -8.44 -34.18
CA ASN A 173 16.83 -7.05 -34.48
C ASN A 173 15.77 -6.27 -35.29
N VAL A 174 14.68 -6.93 -35.71
CA VAL A 174 13.60 -6.32 -36.49
C VAL A 174 12.36 -6.17 -35.62
N TRP A 175 11.94 -4.93 -35.38
CA TRP A 175 10.81 -4.62 -34.50
C TRP A 175 9.82 -3.68 -35.16
N PHE A 176 8.59 -3.68 -34.67
CA PHE A 176 7.54 -2.76 -35.03
C PHE A 176 6.95 -2.10 -33.78
N VAL A 177 6.62 -0.80 -33.89
CA VAL A 177 6.00 -0.01 -32.83
C VAL A 177 4.81 0.76 -33.40
N GLY A 178 3.62 0.51 -32.87
CA GLY A 178 2.37 1.16 -33.28
C GLY A 178 2.12 2.48 -32.54
N GLY A 179 1.75 3.51 -33.30
CA GLY A 179 1.33 4.81 -32.77
C GLY A 179 -0.13 4.84 -32.31
N GLY A 180 -0.46 5.83 -31.49
CA GLY A 180 -1.79 6.00 -30.90
C GLY A 180 -1.87 5.47 -29.48
N SER A 181 -3.10 5.38 -28.97
CA SER A 181 -3.40 4.92 -27.62
C SER A 181 -4.14 3.59 -27.56
N ASN A 182 -4.27 2.84 -28.67
CA ASN A 182 -4.98 1.56 -28.66
C ASN A 182 -4.16 0.46 -27.97
N VAL A 183 -4.60 -0.01 -26.80
CA VAL A 183 -3.93 -1.09 -26.05
C VAL A 183 -4.76 -2.37 -26.12
N ARG A 184 -4.13 -3.47 -26.55
CA ARG A 184 -4.78 -4.78 -26.60
C ARG A 184 -5.24 -5.22 -25.21
N GLY A 185 -6.51 -5.62 -25.12
CA GLY A 185 -7.08 -6.19 -23.91
C GLY A 185 -7.21 -5.25 -22.72
N GLN A 186 -7.00 -3.94 -22.88
CA GLN A 186 -7.11 -2.95 -21.81
C GLN A 186 -7.95 -1.76 -22.23
N GLU A 187 -9.27 -1.85 -22.02
CA GLU A 187 -10.21 -0.79 -22.41
C GLU A 187 -9.85 0.59 -21.82
N TRP A 188 -9.55 0.65 -20.52
CA TRP A 188 -9.26 1.90 -19.79
C TRP A 188 -8.00 2.63 -20.28
N LEU A 189 -7.00 1.89 -20.77
CA LEU A 189 -5.77 2.46 -21.30
C LEU A 189 -5.79 2.60 -22.83
N SER A 190 -6.86 2.11 -23.48
CA SER A 190 -7.08 2.10 -24.91
C SER A 190 -7.84 3.35 -25.41
N CYS A 191 -7.93 3.53 -26.73
CA CYS A 191 -8.85 4.49 -27.35
C CYS A 191 -10.33 4.11 -27.16
N TYR A 192 -10.62 2.88 -26.71
CA TYR A 192 -11.99 2.35 -26.62
C TYR A 192 -12.74 2.67 -25.30
N GLN A 193 -12.16 3.48 -24.40
CA GLN A 193 -12.72 3.77 -23.08
C GLN A 193 -14.18 4.29 -23.08
N GLU A 194 -14.57 5.05 -24.12
CA GLU A 194 -15.88 5.72 -24.21
C GLU A 194 -16.57 5.51 -25.56
N ILE A 195 -16.56 4.26 -26.07
CA ILE A 195 -17.25 3.95 -27.33
C ILE A 195 -18.76 4.10 -27.22
N THR A 196 -19.36 4.64 -28.28
CA THR A 196 -20.82 4.76 -28.47
C THR A 196 -21.16 4.48 -29.92
N ALA A 197 -22.45 4.29 -30.24
CA ALA A 197 -22.93 4.16 -31.61
C ALA A 197 -22.53 5.35 -32.50
N ALA A 198 -22.41 6.55 -31.93
CA ALA A 198 -21.98 7.76 -32.65
C ALA A 198 -20.46 7.89 -32.76
N GLN A 199 -19.70 7.22 -31.90
CA GLN A 199 -18.24 7.25 -31.84
C GLN A 199 -17.65 5.84 -31.67
N PRO A 200 -17.85 4.92 -32.63
CA PRO A 200 -17.46 3.53 -32.48
C PRO A 200 -15.93 3.32 -32.56
N HIS A 201 -15.21 4.25 -33.20
CA HIS A 201 -13.74 4.19 -33.35
C HIS A 201 -12.96 4.65 -32.10
N GLY A 202 -13.64 5.09 -31.04
CA GLY A 202 -13.01 5.57 -29.81
C GLY A 202 -12.49 7.01 -29.88
N THR A 203 -11.62 7.35 -28.94
CA THR A 203 -11.05 8.70 -28.77
C THR A 203 -9.77 8.89 -29.59
N SER A 204 -9.57 10.12 -30.09
CA SER A 204 -8.35 10.44 -30.82
C SER A 204 -7.13 10.55 -29.91
N ALA A 205 -5.95 10.22 -30.43
CA ALA A 205 -4.67 10.25 -29.70
C ALA A 205 -3.52 10.90 -30.49
N ASP A 206 -2.37 11.07 -29.84
CA ASP A 206 -1.14 11.45 -30.55
C ASP A 206 -0.68 10.28 -31.44
N ASN A 207 -0.06 10.60 -32.59
CA ASN A 207 0.52 9.63 -33.53
C ASN A 207 -0.45 8.60 -34.15
N GLU A 208 -1.73 8.93 -34.32
CA GLU A 208 -2.61 8.11 -35.17
C GLU A 208 -2.06 8.01 -36.60
N GLY A 209 -2.35 6.88 -37.24
CA GLY A 209 -1.87 6.54 -38.57
C GLY A 209 -0.35 6.36 -38.65
N LYS A 210 0.35 6.19 -37.52
CA LYS A 210 1.80 5.95 -37.48
C LYS A 210 2.13 4.52 -37.06
N LEU A 211 3.14 3.98 -37.72
CA LEU A 211 3.75 2.69 -37.42
C LEU A 211 5.23 2.80 -37.78
N TRP A 212 6.12 2.45 -36.86
CA TRP A 212 7.57 2.50 -37.08
C TRP A 212 8.17 1.11 -37.09
N ARG A 213 9.25 0.96 -37.86
CA ARG A 213 10.04 -0.27 -37.92
C ARG A 213 11.52 0.04 -37.75
N THR A 214 12.22 -0.80 -37.02
CA THR A 214 13.69 -0.88 -36.99
C THR A 214 14.15 -2.20 -37.61
N LYS A 215 15.38 -2.23 -38.15
CA LYS A 215 16.05 -3.44 -38.63
C LYS A 215 17.41 -3.67 -37.96
N ASP A 216 17.75 -2.82 -37.00
CA ASP A 216 19.07 -2.70 -36.38
C ASP A 216 18.94 -2.51 -34.86
N ALA A 217 17.99 -3.23 -34.27
CA ALA A 217 17.74 -3.27 -32.84
C ALA A 217 17.54 -1.87 -32.21
N GLY A 218 16.73 -1.03 -32.86
CA GLY A 218 16.36 0.29 -32.37
C GLY A 218 17.42 1.37 -32.59
N SER A 219 18.52 1.05 -33.28
CA SER A 219 19.56 2.04 -33.61
C SER A 219 19.06 3.06 -34.64
N SER A 220 18.19 2.66 -35.55
CA SER A 220 17.48 3.56 -36.47
C SER A 220 16.06 3.08 -36.75
N TRP A 221 15.20 4.01 -37.19
CA TRP A 221 13.77 3.77 -37.39
C TRP A 221 13.28 4.32 -38.73
N THR A 222 12.35 3.61 -39.34
CA THR A 222 11.64 4.01 -40.56
C THR A 222 10.15 4.10 -40.27
N LEU A 223 9.49 5.18 -40.67
CA LEU A 223 8.04 5.25 -40.67
C LEU A 223 7.50 4.38 -41.81
N VAL A 224 6.64 3.42 -41.48
CA VAL A 224 6.19 2.34 -42.36
C VAL A 224 4.67 2.26 -42.37
N ASN A 225 3.99 3.37 -42.71
CA ASN A 225 2.53 3.51 -42.62
C ASN A 225 1.84 3.71 -43.99
N ALA A 226 2.55 3.48 -45.09
CA ALA A 226 1.99 3.69 -46.43
C ALA A 226 0.84 2.73 -46.70
N GLY A 227 -0.36 3.25 -46.96
CA GLY A 227 -1.59 2.48 -47.19
C GLY A 227 -2.48 2.30 -45.96
N MET A 228 -2.07 2.81 -44.79
CA MET A 228 -2.90 2.83 -43.58
C MET A 228 -3.78 4.08 -43.51
N ASP A 229 -4.95 3.98 -42.88
CA ASP A 229 -5.77 5.17 -42.57
C ASP A 229 -5.00 6.12 -41.64
N THR A 230 -5.10 7.42 -41.91
CA THR A 230 -4.46 8.47 -41.11
C THR A 230 -4.92 8.54 -39.65
N LYS A 231 -6.05 7.92 -39.33
CA LYS A 231 -6.64 7.83 -37.97
C LYS A 231 -6.45 6.46 -37.33
N ALA A 232 -5.82 5.51 -38.02
CA ALA A 232 -5.61 4.16 -37.50
C ALA A 232 -4.72 4.18 -36.25
N GLN A 233 -5.23 3.70 -35.12
CA GLN A 233 -4.48 3.44 -33.91
C GLN A 233 -4.23 1.94 -33.79
N VAL A 234 -2.95 1.55 -33.87
CA VAL A 234 -2.56 0.15 -33.98
C VAL A 234 -2.55 -0.52 -32.61
N GLY A 235 -3.48 -1.45 -32.39
CA GLY A 235 -3.66 -2.14 -31.11
C GLY A 235 -2.80 -3.40 -30.95
N ARG A 236 -2.49 -4.07 -32.06
CA ARG A 236 -1.62 -5.26 -32.07
C ARG A 236 -0.92 -5.40 -33.42
N ILE A 237 0.27 -5.99 -33.39
CA ILE A 237 1.08 -6.29 -34.57
C ILE A 237 1.49 -7.76 -34.49
N ILE A 238 1.35 -8.50 -35.58
CA ILE A 238 1.78 -9.91 -35.68
C ILE A 238 2.68 -10.03 -36.91
N VAL A 239 3.92 -10.47 -36.72
CA VAL A 239 4.80 -10.88 -37.81
C VAL A 239 4.59 -12.38 -38.03
N ASN A 240 4.29 -12.80 -39.25
CA ASN A 240 4.04 -14.21 -39.54
C ASN A 240 5.31 -15.04 -39.24
N PRO A 241 5.26 -16.04 -38.33
CA PRO A 241 6.41 -16.88 -38.01
C PRO A 241 7.01 -17.60 -39.22
N LYS A 242 6.21 -17.88 -40.24
CA LYS A 242 6.63 -18.57 -41.47
C LYS A 242 7.30 -17.64 -42.47
N ASN A 243 7.00 -16.34 -42.40
CA ASN A 243 7.40 -15.37 -43.41
C ASN A 243 7.45 -13.97 -42.81
N SER A 244 8.65 -13.52 -42.42
CA SER A 244 8.88 -12.18 -41.87
C SER A 244 8.50 -11.02 -42.80
N GLN A 245 8.26 -11.29 -44.09
CA GLN A 245 7.74 -10.27 -45.01
C GLN A 245 6.23 -10.05 -44.85
N GLN A 246 5.52 -11.01 -44.26
CA GLN A 246 4.10 -10.91 -44.00
C GLN A 246 3.84 -10.42 -42.58
N VAL A 247 3.27 -9.22 -42.45
CA VAL A 247 2.99 -8.58 -41.16
C VAL A 247 1.54 -8.11 -41.12
N PHE A 248 0.90 -8.28 -39.98
CA PHE A 248 -0.48 -7.88 -39.72
C PHE A 248 -0.52 -6.78 -38.66
N ALA A 249 -1.38 -5.79 -38.84
CA ALA A 249 -1.59 -4.70 -37.88
C ALA A 249 -3.10 -4.47 -37.69
N SER A 250 -3.62 -4.77 -36.49
CA SER A 250 -5.01 -4.50 -36.14
C SER A 250 -5.17 -3.06 -35.66
N SER A 251 -6.30 -2.44 -35.99
CA SER A 251 -6.60 -1.07 -35.57
C SER A 251 -8.09 -0.83 -35.42
N ASN A 252 -8.42 0.32 -34.83
CA ASN A 252 -9.77 0.85 -34.82
C ASN A 252 -10.29 1.27 -36.21
N TYR A 253 -9.47 1.23 -37.27
CA TYR A 253 -9.85 1.49 -38.66
C TYR A 253 -9.50 0.28 -39.55
N GLY A 254 -9.82 -0.93 -39.07
CA GLY A 254 -9.64 -2.20 -39.78
C GLY A 254 -8.31 -2.93 -39.52
N LEU A 255 -8.17 -4.09 -40.16
CA LEU A 255 -6.98 -4.94 -40.17
C LEU A 255 -6.16 -4.72 -41.45
N TYR A 256 -4.87 -4.48 -41.28
CA TYR A 256 -3.94 -4.28 -42.37
C TYR A 256 -2.97 -5.46 -42.50
N ARG A 257 -2.61 -5.81 -43.73
CA ARG A 257 -1.54 -6.75 -44.06
C ARG A 257 -0.47 -6.06 -44.91
N SER A 258 0.78 -6.33 -44.61
CA SER A 258 1.91 -6.05 -45.48
C SER A 258 2.50 -7.38 -45.95
N ASP A 259 2.86 -7.47 -47.23
CA ASP A 259 3.56 -8.62 -47.82
C ASP A 259 5.02 -8.28 -48.19
N ASN A 260 5.54 -7.13 -47.71
CA ASN A 260 6.89 -6.63 -47.98
C ASN A 260 7.60 -6.08 -46.72
N GLY A 261 7.33 -6.70 -45.57
CA GLY A 261 7.98 -6.43 -44.30
C GLY A 261 7.58 -5.08 -43.69
N GLY A 262 6.36 -4.62 -43.97
CA GLY A 262 5.80 -3.34 -43.51
C GLY A 262 6.00 -2.15 -44.44
N THR A 263 6.68 -2.31 -45.59
CA THR A 263 6.97 -1.16 -46.47
C THR A 263 5.71 -0.52 -47.05
N SER A 264 4.68 -1.32 -47.32
CA SER A 264 3.32 -0.87 -47.66
C SER A 264 2.27 -1.82 -47.10
N TRP A 265 1.06 -1.31 -46.90
CA TRP A 265 -0.05 -2.00 -46.26
C TRP A 265 -1.31 -1.99 -47.13
N THR A 266 -2.08 -3.07 -47.00
CA THR A 266 -3.41 -3.23 -47.61
C THR A 266 -4.40 -3.53 -46.49
N GLN A 267 -5.52 -2.82 -46.43
CA GLN A 267 -6.63 -3.16 -45.52
C GLN A 267 -7.32 -4.43 -46.02
N ILE A 268 -7.16 -5.54 -45.31
CA ILE A 268 -7.61 -6.87 -45.74
C ILE A 268 -8.99 -7.24 -45.19
N SER A 269 -9.48 -6.51 -44.19
CA SER A 269 -10.81 -6.67 -43.58
C SER A 269 -11.93 -5.89 -44.26
N ALA A 270 -11.60 -4.92 -45.12
CA ALA A 270 -12.56 -4.04 -45.77
C ALA A 270 -13.64 -4.83 -46.54
N GLY A 271 -14.90 -4.66 -46.12
CA GLY A 271 -16.05 -5.36 -46.71
C GLY A 271 -16.12 -6.87 -46.41
N LYS A 272 -15.29 -7.39 -45.49
CA LYS A 272 -15.25 -8.80 -45.09
C LYS A 272 -15.62 -9.05 -43.62
N LEU A 273 -15.57 -8.01 -42.78
CA LEU A 273 -16.05 -8.01 -41.40
C LEU A 273 -17.35 -7.18 -41.32
N ASP A 274 -18.11 -7.33 -40.24
CA ASP A 274 -19.39 -6.65 -40.08
C ASP A 274 -19.20 -5.15 -39.84
N ASN A 275 -18.31 -4.81 -38.90
CA ASN A 275 -18.08 -3.44 -38.43
C ASN A 275 -16.70 -2.88 -38.80
N ASP A 276 -15.74 -3.75 -39.12
CA ASP A 276 -14.37 -3.39 -39.54
C ASP A 276 -13.61 -2.54 -38.50
N ILE A 277 -13.85 -2.84 -37.21
CA ILE A 277 -13.18 -2.22 -36.06
C ILE A 277 -12.62 -3.34 -35.21
N VAL A 278 -11.29 -3.54 -35.26
CA VAL A 278 -10.67 -4.69 -34.61
C VAL A 278 -10.30 -4.35 -33.17
N MET A 279 -10.93 -5.05 -32.22
CA MET A 279 -10.72 -4.84 -30.78
C MET A 279 -9.44 -5.54 -30.28
N ASP A 280 -9.21 -6.76 -30.75
CA ASP A 280 -7.98 -7.54 -30.51
C ASP A 280 -7.82 -8.59 -31.64
N MET A 281 -6.62 -9.11 -31.84
CA MET A 281 -6.35 -10.23 -32.77
C MET A 281 -5.30 -11.16 -32.17
N ASP A 282 -5.27 -12.45 -32.49
CA ASP A 282 -4.19 -13.33 -32.07
C ASP A 282 -3.98 -14.43 -33.11
N PHE A 283 -2.96 -15.27 -32.94
CA PHE A 283 -2.65 -16.33 -33.87
C PHE A 283 -2.30 -17.65 -33.20
N TYR A 284 -2.59 -18.74 -33.90
CA TYR A 284 -2.04 -20.07 -33.64
C TYR A 284 -1.00 -20.37 -34.72
N TYR A 285 0.16 -20.89 -34.31
CA TYR A 285 1.17 -21.39 -35.22
C TYR A 285 1.67 -22.76 -34.77
N ASN A 286 1.56 -23.74 -35.65
CA ASN A 286 2.14 -25.06 -35.45
C ASN A 286 3.30 -25.25 -36.44
N ALA A 287 4.53 -25.25 -35.91
CA ALA A 287 5.73 -25.42 -36.72
C ALA A 287 5.85 -26.80 -37.39
N THR A 288 5.16 -27.82 -36.88
CA THR A 288 5.20 -29.19 -37.42
C THR A 288 4.29 -29.33 -38.64
N THR A 289 3.08 -28.80 -38.56
CA THR A 289 2.11 -28.83 -39.68
C THR A 289 2.25 -27.62 -40.60
N ASP A 290 3.08 -26.65 -40.21
CA ASP A 290 3.24 -25.36 -40.86
C ASP A 290 1.92 -24.59 -40.98
N GLN A 291 0.99 -24.83 -40.05
CA GLN A 291 -0.33 -24.22 -40.03
C GLN A 291 -0.27 -22.89 -39.27
N PHE A 292 -0.77 -21.83 -39.91
CA PHE A 292 -0.92 -20.50 -39.31
C PHE A 292 -2.39 -20.09 -39.40
N VAL A 293 -2.97 -19.70 -38.26
CA VAL A 293 -4.38 -19.32 -38.15
C VAL A 293 -4.47 -17.99 -37.44
N LEU A 294 -5.20 -17.05 -38.02
CA LEU A 294 -5.53 -15.77 -37.39
C LEU A 294 -6.91 -15.82 -36.76
N TYR A 295 -7.02 -15.22 -35.59
CA TYR A 295 -8.25 -14.97 -34.87
C TYR A 295 -8.37 -13.48 -34.60
N LEU A 296 -9.58 -12.93 -34.66
CA LEU A 296 -9.82 -11.53 -34.27
C LEU A 296 -11.18 -11.32 -33.66
N ILE A 297 -11.30 -10.20 -32.95
CA ILE A 297 -12.56 -9.65 -32.46
C ILE A 297 -12.91 -8.45 -33.33
N ASP A 298 -14.01 -8.56 -34.07
CA ASP A 298 -14.68 -7.41 -34.68
C ASP A 298 -15.61 -6.78 -33.65
N GLN A 299 -15.54 -5.46 -33.48
CA GLN A 299 -16.25 -4.74 -32.44
C GLN A 299 -17.75 -5.07 -32.47
N ILE A 300 -18.31 -5.35 -31.30
CA ILE A 300 -19.72 -5.67 -31.17
C ILE A 300 -20.52 -4.38 -31.11
N GLN A 301 -21.46 -4.21 -32.05
CA GLN A 301 -22.29 -3.01 -32.16
C GLN A 301 -23.77 -3.35 -32.07
N TYR A 302 -24.49 -2.60 -31.24
CA TYR A 302 -25.94 -2.70 -31.10
C TYR A 302 -26.68 -1.71 -32.00
N HIS A 303 -27.76 -2.20 -32.61
CA HIS A 303 -28.60 -1.46 -33.54
C HIS A 303 -30.06 -1.55 -33.11
N ALA A 304 -30.82 -0.48 -33.33
CA ALA A 304 -32.26 -0.49 -33.11
C ALA A 304 -32.94 -1.55 -34.01
N ASN A 305 -33.89 -2.30 -33.46
CA ASN A 305 -34.66 -3.31 -34.19
C ASN A 305 -36.11 -3.35 -33.71
N GLY A 306 -36.90 -2.37 -34.13
CA GLY A 306 -38.29 -2.23 -33.66
C GLY A 306 -38.33 -1.91 -32.17
N ASN A 307 -39.02 -2.74 -31.39
CA ASN A 307 -39.15 -2.62 -29.93
C ASN A 307 -38.07 -3.39 -29.14
N THR A 308 -37.01 -3.83 -29.82
CA THR A 308 -35.83 -4.50 -29.25
C THR A 308 -34.55 -4.00 -29.95
N THR A 309 -33.41 -4.61 -29.66
CA THR A 309 -32.14 -4.35 -30.35
C THR A 309 -31.61 -5.62 -31.03
N LYS A 310 -30.67 -5.45 -31.96
CA LYS A 310 -29.86 -6.54 -32.54
C LYS A 310 -28.39 -6.17 -32.51
N CYS A 311 -27.50 -7.15 -32.45
CA CYS A 311 -26.06 -6.92 -32.48
C CYS A 311 -25.42 -7.46 -33.77
N THR A 312 -24.21 -6.98 -34.06
CA THR A 312 -23.33 -7.33 -35.20
C THR A 312 -21.89 -7.40 -34.70
N GLY A 313 -20.96 -7.97 -35.47
CA GLY A 313 -19.57 -8.18 -35.07
C GLY A 313 -19.36 -9.56 -34.43
N GLY A 314 -18.33 -9.70 -33.60
CA GLY A 314 -18.04 -10.94 -32.89
C GLY A 314 -16.66 -11.50 -33.21
N ILE A 315 -16.54 -12.83 -33.25
CA ILE A 315 -15.25 -13.53 -33.34
C ILE A 315 -15.07 -14.11 -34.74
N PHE A 316 -13.92 -13.86 -35.36
CA PHE A 316 -13.62 -14.31 -36.71
C PHE A 316 -12.30 -15.09 -36.76
N LYS A 317 -12.24 -16.08 -37.66
CA LYS A 317 -11.08 -16.93 -37.94
C LYS A 317 -10.68 -16.83 -39.41
N SER A 318 -9.38 -16.83 -39.69
CA SER A 318 -8.83 -16.98 -41.04
C SER A 318 -7.72 -18.02 -41.04
N THR A 319 -7.72 -18.88 -42.06
CA THR A 319 -6.70 -19.94 -42.29
C THR A 319 -5.86 -19.69 -43.53
N ASP A 320 -6.08 -18.55 -44.19
CA ASP A 320 -5.46 -18.15 -45.47
C ASP A 320 -4.87 -16.74 -45.38
N ASN A 321 -4.26 -16.42 -44.23
CA ASN A 321 -3.55 -15.15 -43.99
C ASN A 321 -4.44 -13.91 -44.17
N GLY A 322 -5.72 -14.02 -43.81
CA GLY A 322 -6.69 -12.92 -43.82
C GLY A 322 -7.33 -12.64 -45.18
N ASP A 323 -7.16 -13.52 -46.17
CA ASP A 323 -7.84 -13.41 -47.46
C ASP A 323 -9.34 -13.69 -47.32
N ASN A 324 -9.73 -14.69 -46.52
CA ASN A 324 -11.11 -14.99 -46.17
C ASN A 324 -11.29 -15.13 -44.65
N TRP A 325 -12.51 -14.82 -44.19
CA TRP A 325 -12.87 -14.84 -42.78
C TRP A 325 -14.12 -15.69 -42.55
N THR A 326 -14.08 -16.53 -41.52
CA THR A 326 -15.21 -17.30 -41.03
C THR A 326 -15.65 -16.70 -39.70
N ASN A 327 -16.94 -16.34 -39.58
CA ASN A 327 -17.51 -15.95 -38.30
C ASN A 327 -17.65 -17.20 -37.41
N ILE A 328 -16.95 -17.20 -36.29
CA ILE A 328 -16.93 -18.27 -35.27
C ILE A 328 -17.57 -17.82 -33.95
N THR A 329 -18.41 -16.77 -33.99
CA THR A 329 -19.14 -16.29 -32.81
C THR A 329 -20.04 -17.37 -32.22
N GLY A 330 -20.58 -18.26 -33.06
CA GLY A 330 -21.27 -19.48 -32.64
C GLY A 330 -22.38 -19.22 -31.62
N ASP A 331 -22.31 -19.93 -30.50
CA ASP A 331 -23.33 -19.89 -29.45
C ASP A 331 -23.08 -18.83 -28.36
N LEU A 332 -22.21 -17.83 -28.56
CA LEU A 332 -21.95 -16.76 -27.57
C LEU A 332 -23.19 -15.89 -27.24
N GLY A 333 -24.12 -15.76 -28.18
CA GLY A 333 -25.31 -14.93 -28.01
C GLY A 333 -26.21 -15.41 -26.87
N LEU A 334 -26.51 -14.50 -25.95
CA LEU A 334 -27.29 -14.78 -24.75
C LEU A 334 -28.77 -14.42 -24.96
N ASP A 335 -29.68 -15.36 -24.68
CA ASP A 335 -31.07 -15.04 -24.39
C ASP A 335 -31.22 -14.47 -22.96
N ILE A 336 -31.10 -13.15 -22.86
CA ILE A 336 -31.15 -12.44 -21.58
C ILE A 336 -32.56 -12.34 -20.98
N ASN A 337 -33.59 -12.88 -21.64
CA ASN A 337 -34.93 -13.02 -21.04
C ASN A 337 -34.99 -14.15 -20.01
N GLN A 338 -34.05 -15.10 -20.08
CA GLN A 338 -33.99 -16.27 -19.20
C GLN A 338 -32.97 -16.14 -18.07
N LEU A 339 -32.23 -15.02 -18.04
CA LEU A 339 -31.16 -14.78 -17.09
C LEU A 339 -31.61 -13.85 -15.97
N THR A 340 -31.29 -14.22 -14.74
CA THR A 340 -31.45 -13.39 -13.56
C THR A 340 -30.13 -12.68 -13.25
N GLY A 341 -29.91 -12.30 -11.98
CA GLY A 341 -28.62 -11.77 -11.52
C GLY A 341 -28.22 -10.43 -12.13
N GLY A 342 -29.17 -9.50 -12.23
CA GLY A 342 -28.91 -8.13 -12.68
C GLY A 342 -28.75 -7.98 -14.21
N THR A 343 -28.73 -9.08 -14.96
CA THR A 343 -28.47 -9.09 -16.41
C THR A 343 -29.41 -8.17 -17.21
N PRO A 344 -30.76 -8.26 -17.07
CA PRO A 344 -31.66 -7.33 -17.77
C PRO A 344 -31.43 -5.85 -17.42
N ALA A 345 -31.13 -5.55 -16.14
CA ALA A 345 -30.92 -4.19 -15.69
C ALA A 345 -29.62 -3.61 -16.26
N ASN A 346 -28.54 -4.39 -16.23
CA ASN A 346 -27.25 -4.02 -16.80
C ASN A 346 -27.29 -3.89 -18.33
N TYR A 347 -28.09 -4.72 -19.03
CA TYR A 347 -28.36 -4.52 -20.46
C TYR A 347 -28.87 -3.10 -20.75
N TYR A 348 -29.87 -2.60 -20.02
CA TYR A 348 -30.36 -1.24 -20.26
C TYR A 348 -29.35 -0.14 -19.91
N LYS A 349 -28.48 -0.36 -18.92
CA LYS A 349 -27.36 0.56 -18.62
C LYS A 349 -26.41 0.65 -19.81
N TYR A 350 -25.98 -0.49 -20.32
CA TYR A 350 -25.10 -0.57 -21.47
C TYR A 350 -25.73 0.05 -22.72
N ILE A 351 -26.98 -0.31 -23.04
CA ILE A 351 -27.70 0.20 -24.22
C ILE A 351 -27.94 1.70 -24.15
N ALA A 352 -28.23 2.23 -22.95
CA ALA A 352 -28.35 3.66 -22.73
C ALA A 352 -27.03 4.39 -23.02
N LYS A 353 -25.91 3.88 -22.49
CA LYS A 353 -24.56 4.42 -22.77
C LYS A 353 -24.25 4.35 -24.27
N TRP A 354 -24.42 3.17 -24.89
CA TRP A 354 -24.12 2.93 -26.30
C TRP A 354 -24.87 3.89 -27.23
N PHE A 355 -26.17 4.11 -27.01
CA PHE A 355 -26.97 5.03 -27.84
C PHE A 355 -26.91 6.49 -27.39
N GLY A 356 -26.23 6.83 -26.29
CA GLY A 356 -26.18 8.19 -25.75
C GLY A 356 -27.53 8.70 -25.25
N ILE A 357 -28.35 7.83 -24.67
CA ILE A 357 -29.70 8.14 -24.14
C ILE A 357 -29.79 7.79 -22.65
N THR A 358 -30.88 8.18 -21.98
CA THR A 358 -31.12 7.77 -20.58
C THR A 358 -31.60 6.33 -20.50
N GLU A 359 -31.37 5.64 -19.38
CA GLU A 359 -31.91 4.28 -19.15
C GLU A 359 -33.42 4.20 -19.31
N ALA A 360 -34.16 5.23 -18.87
CA ALA A 360 -35.61 5.30 -19.02
C ALA A 360 -36.01 5.38 -20.50
N ALA A 361 -35.29 6.16 -21.30
CA ALA A 361 -35.49 6.23 -22.74
C ALA A 361 -35.16 4.90 -23.43
N ALA A 362 -34.07 4.23 -23.03
CA ALA A 362 -33.72 2.91 -23.55
C ALA A 362 -34.81 1.87 -23.26
N LYS A 363 -35.34 1.82 -22.03
CA LYS A 363 -36.46 0.94 -21.64
C LYS A 363 -37.74 1.24 -22.41
N SER A 364 -38.02 2.51 -22.68
CA SER A 364 -39.20 2.90 -23.46
C SER A 364 -39.07 2.58 -24.95
N ALA A 365 -37.87 2.73 -25.52
CA ALA A 365 -37.61 2.48 -26.94
C ALA A 365 -37.49 0.98 -27.24
N TYR A 366 -36.88 0.22 -26.31
CA TYR A 366 -36.57 -1.19 -26.48
C TYR A 366 -37.14 -2.06 -25.35
N PRO A 367 -38.47 -2.05 -25.11
CA PRO A 367 -39.07 -2.74 -23.96
C PRO A 367 -38.96 -4.26 -24.01
N THR A 368 -38.68 -4.85 -25.19
CA THR A 368 -38.46 -6.29 -25.35
C THR A 368 -36.96 -6.58 -25.32
N LEU A 369 -36.51 -7.41 -24.39
CA LEU A 369 -35.10 -7.81 -24.33
C LEU A 369 -34.75 -8.75 -25.49
N PRO A 370 -33.55 -8.62 -26.10
CA PRO A 370 -33.11 -9.50 -27.17
C PRO A 370 -32.91 -10.95 -26.68
N THR A 371 -33.22 -11.91 -27.54
CA THR A 371 -32.91 -13.34 -27.32
C THR A 371 -31.51 -13.72 -27.79
N HIS A 372 -30.77 -12.77 -28.37
CA HIS A 372 -29.40 -12.92 -28.84
C HIS A 372 -28.62 -11.62 -28.57
N ALA A 373 -28.14 -11.49 -27.34
CA ALA A 373 -27.33 -10.38 -26.88
C ALA A 373 -25.86 -10.80 -26.80
N LEU A 374 -24.95 -10.00 -27.35
CA LEU A 374 -23.51 -10.26 -27.30
C LEU A 374 -22.83 -9.32 -26.31
N GLN A 375 -21.90 -9.88 -25.53
CA GLN A 375 -21.02 -9.11 -24.66
C GLN A 375 -19.94 -8.41 -25.49
N CYS A 376 -19.50 -7.23 -25.07
CA CYS A 376 -18.53 -6.43 -25.82
C CYS A 376 -17.10 -6.90 -25.55
N PHE A 377 -16.72 -8.02 -26.16
CA PHE A 377 -15.38 -8.60 -26.05
C PHE A 377 -14.29 -7.65 -26.56
N ASN A 378 -13.18 -7.57 -25.84
CA ASN A 378 -12.02 -6.76 -26.20
C ASN A 378 -10.66 -7.39 -25.80
N MET A 379 -10.67 -8.61 -25.26
CA MET A 379 -9.49 -9.41 -24.95
C MET A 379 -9.54 -10.73 -25.73
N LEU A 380 -8.44 -11.07 -26.40
CA LEU A 380 -8.25 -12.35 -27.08
C LEU A 380 -6.86 -12.93 -26.78
N SER A 381 -6.84 -14.18 -26.30
CA SER A 381 -5.61 -14.96 -26.16
C SER A 381 -5.82 -16.36 -26.74
N VAL A 382 -5.03 -16.70 -27.75
CA VAL A 382 -5.03 -18.06 -28.33
C VAL A 382 -4.18 -18.98 -27.46
N ASP A 383 -4.58 -20.24 -27.34
CA ASP A 383 -3.81 -21.28 -26.66
C ASP A 383 -2.80 -21.89 -27.66
N PRO A 384 -1.49 -21.61 -27.51
CA PRO A 384 -0.48 -22.15 -28.42
C PRO A 384 -0.29 -23.67 -28.30
N SER A 385 -0.78 -24.29 -27.22
CA SER A 385 -0.61 -25.73 -26.99
C SER A 385 -1.68 -26.59 -27.66
N ARG A 386 -2.81 -26.00 -28.10
CA ARG A 386 -3.96 -26.72 -28.65
C ARG A 386 -4.55 -25.98 -29.85
N GLU A 387 -4.67 -26.69 -30.97
CA GLU A 387 -5.35 -26.17 -32.15
C GLU A 387 -6.81 -25.82 -31.82
N SER A 388 -7.34 -24.76 -32.45
CA SER A 388 -8.73 -24.30 -32.30
C SER A 388 -9.12 -23.85 -30.89
N ALA A 389 -8.15 -23.73 -29.97
CA ALA A 389 -8.38 -23.28 -28.61
C ALA A 389 -8.03 -21.80 -28.39
N LEU A 390 -8.96 -21.04 -27.83
CA LEU A 390 -8.76 -19.63 -27.49
C LEU A 390 -9.65 -19.20 -26.32
N TYR A 391 -9.26 -18.09 -25.71
CA TYR A 391 -9.96 -17.41 -24.63
C TYR A 391 -10.33 -16.00 -25.07
N ILE A 392 -11.57 -15.61 -24.78
CA ILE A 392 -12.06 -14.25 -25.00
C ILE A 392 -12.63 -13.67 -23.72
N GLY A 393 -12.56 -12.36 -23.59
CA GLY A 393 -13.16 -11.65 -22.48
C GLY A 393 -13.28 -10.17 -22.75
N PHE A 394 -13.67 -9.43 -21.72
CA PHE A 394 -13.64 -7.97 -21.76
C PHE A 394 -13.10 -7.38 -20.46
N ALA A 395 -12.27 -6.35 -20.59
CA ALA A 395 -11.82 -5.55 -19.48
C ALA A 395 -12.96 -4.62 -19.03
N ASP A 396 -13.40 -4.70 -17.77
CA ASP A 396 -14.39 -3.73 -17.24
C ASP A 396 -14.16 -3.53 -15.73
N PRO A 397 -13.67 -2.35 -15.31
CA PRO A 397 -13.40 -2.08 -13.90
C PRO A 397 -14.66 -1.77 -13.07
N GLN A 398 -15.82 -1.43 -13.68
CA GLN A 398 -16.97 -0.83 -12.97
C GLN A 398 -18.38 -1.17 -13.52
N ILE A 399 -18.52 -2.12 -14.46
CA ILE A 399 -19.78 -2.75 -14.93
C ILE A 399 -20.65 -1.86 -15.85
N ALA A 400 -20.03 -1.06 -16.71
CA ALA A 400 -20.75 -0.14 -17.59
C ALA A 400 -20.55 -0.41 -19.09
N ASN A 401 -19.57 -1.25 -19.45
CA ASN A 401 -19.07 -1.31 -20.83
C ASN A 401 -19.47 -2.60 -21.57
N SER A 402 -20.21 -3.49 -20.92
CA SER A 402 -20.74 -4.71 -21.52
C SER A 402 -21.95 -5.20 -20.74
N ILE A 403 -22.63 -6.22 -21.29
CA ILE A 403 -23.65 -6.98 -20.58
C ILE A 403 -22.99 -8.12 -19.76
N VAL A 404 -23.56 -8.47 -18.61
CA VAL A 404 -23.26 -9.73 -17.85
C VAL A 404 -24.23 -10.85 -18.29
N PRO A 405 -24.09 -12.15 -17.94
CA PRO A 405 -23.09 -12.88 -17.13
C PRO A 405 -21.81 -13.29 -17.86
N GLY A 406 -20.76 -13.60 -17.09
CA GLY A 406 -19.56 -14.26 -17.62
C GLY A 406 -18.54 -13.35 -18.26
N ARG A 407 -17.31 -13.33 -17.76
CA ARG A 407 -16.29 -12.39 -18.26
C ARG A 407 -15.20 -13.03 -19.10
N VAL A 408 -15.03 -14.34 -18.97
CA VAL A 408 -14.05 -15.11 -19.73
C VAL A 408 -14.74 -16.33 -20.30
N TRP A 409 -14.62 -16.50 -21.61
CA TRP A 409 -15.14 -17.63 -22.36
C TRP A 409 -14.01 -18.33 -23.08
N THR A 410 -14.12 -19.65 -23.22
CA THR A 410 -13.18 -20.47 -23.96
C THR A 410 -13.88 -21.36 -24.96
N THR A 411 -13.19 -21.69 -26.04
CA THR A 411 -13.57 -22.72 -27.01
C THR A 411 -12.35 -23.56 -27.33
N SER A 412 -12.57 -24.79 -27.81
CA SER A 412 -11.55 -25.69 -28.37
C SER A 412 -12.00 -26.32 -29.69
N ASN A 413 -13.11 -25.82 -30.27
CA ASN A 413 -13.74 -26.38 -31.47
C ASN A 413 -14.15 -25.29 -32.46
N ASP A 414 -13.31 -24.25 -32.60
CA ASP A 414 -13.52 -23.12 -33.49
C ASP A 414 -14.86 -22.42 -33.28
N GLY A 415 -15.22 -22.20 -32.01
CA GLY A 415 -16.39 -21.43 -31.61
C GLY A 415 -17.73 -22.12 -31.87
N GLN A 416 -17.76 -23.39 -32.27
CA GLN A 416 -19.00 -24.18 -32.29
C GLN A 416 -19.61 -24.27 -30.89
N LYS A 417 -18.76 -24.29 -29.86
CA LYS A 417 -19.15 -24.24 -28.46
C LYS A 417 -18.27 -23.28 -27.68
N TRP A 418 -18.92 -22.39 -26.93
CA TRP A 418 -18.27 -21.52 -25.95
C TRP A 418 -18.65 -21.89 -24.53
N ILE A 419 -17.63 -22.09 -23.69
CA ILE A 419 -17.77 -22.39 -22.28
C ILE A 419 -17.36 -21.18 -21.47
N ASN A 420 -18.23 -20.74 -20.57
CA ASN A 420 -17.90 -19.70 -19.62
C ASN A 420 -16.92 -20.30 -18.60
N THR A 421 -15.68 -19.84 -18.55
CA THR A 421 -14.63 -20.52 -17.79
C THR A 421 -14.39 -19.92 -16.41
N ALA A 422 -14.81 -18.68 -16.15
CA ALA A 422 -14.60 -17.99 -14.87
C ALA A 422 -15.93 -17.76 -14.14
N ARG A 423 -16.25 -18.63 -13.18
CA ARG A 423 -17.54 -18.64 -12.47
C ARG A 423 -17.34 -18.53 -10.96
N LEU A 424 -17.92 -17.47 -10.39
CA LEU A 424 -17.97 -17.14 -8.96
C LEU A 424 -19.41 -16.83 -8.52
N TYR A 425 -19.69 -16.93 -7.23
CA TYR A 425 -21.02 -16.68 -6.62
C TYR A 425 -22.06 -17.75 -6.99
N GLY A 426 -21.87 -18.99 -6.51
CA GLY A 426 -22.65 -20.16 -6.93
C GLY A 426 -24.19 -20.02 -6.91
N ASP A 427 -24.76 -19.26 -5.99
CA ASP A 427 -26.22 -19.10 -5.85
C ASP A 427 -26.87 -18.50 -7.12
N ILE A 428 -26.25 -17.51 -7.75
CA ILE A 428 -26.87 -16.86 -8.92
C ILE A 428 -26.82 -17.74 -10.16
N TRP A 429 -25.71 -18.48 -10.34
CA TRP A 429 -25.61 -19.48 -11.40
C TRP A 429 -26.59 -20.63 -11.19
N ALA A 430 -26.83 -21.03 -9.94
CA ALA A 430 -27.80 -22.05 -9.60
C ALA A 430 -29.24 -21.62 -9.90
N ASN A 431 -29.57 -20.34 -9.73
CA ASN A 431 -30.89 -19.79 -10.07
C ASN A 431 -31.17 -19.89 -11.58
N ASP A 432 -30.15 -19.69 -12.41
CA ASP A 432 -30.26 -19.77 -13.88
C ASP A 432 -29.85 -21.15 -14.43
N LYS A 433 -29.80 -22.19 -13.57
CA LYS A 433 -29.32 -23.53 -13.90
C LYS A 433 -29.93 -24.11 -15.19
N ALA A 434 -31.26 -24.03 -15.33
CA ALA A 434 -31.95 -24.63 -16.48
C ALA A 434 -31.50 -24.02 -17.81
N TYR A 435 -31.19 -22.72 -17.81
CA TYR A 435 -30.65 -22.03 -18.98
C TYR A 435 -29.25 -22.54 -19.31
N TRP A 436 -28.36 -22.61 -18.33
CA TRP A 436 -26.99 -23.08 -18.52
C TRP A 436 -26.91 -24.55 -18.95
N GLU A 437 -27.73 -25.43 -18.34
CA GLU A 437 -27.83 -26.83 -18.74
C GLU A 437 -28.37 -27.00 -20.17
N SER A 438 -29.36 -26.18 -20.58
CA SER A 438 -29.87 -26.20 -21.96
C SER A 438 -28.79 -25.83 -22.99
N ARG A 439 -27.78 -25.09 -22.55
CA ARG A 439 -26.61 -24.68 -23.32
C ARG A 439 -25.37 -25.51 -22.96
N ASP A 440 -25.49 -26.69 -22.34
CA ASP A 440 -24.32 -27.53 -22.03
C ASP A 440 -23.14 -26.74 -21.43
N ASN A 441 -23.46 -25.78 -20.55
CA ASN A 441 -22.47 -24.93 -19.88
C ASN A 441 -22.47 -25.28 -18.39
N PRO A 442 -21.28 -25.40 -17.77
CA PRO A 442 -21.19 -25.56 -16.32
C PRO A 442 -21.74 -24.33 -15.60
N TYR A 443 -22.46 -24.56 -14.50
CA TYR A 443 -23.03 -23.49 -13.67
C TYR A 443 -22.40 -23.44 -12.26
N HIS A 444 -21.62 -24.44 -11.88
CA HIS A 444 -20.99 -24.46 -10.55
C HIS A 444 -19.79 -23.51 -10.53
N GLU A 445 -19.56 -22.90 -9.37
CA GLU A 445 -18.36 -22.12 -9.08
C GLU A 445 -17.11 -22.97 -9.27
N ASN A 446 -16.07 -22.38 -9.85
CA ASN A 446 -14.82 -23.07 -10.15
C ASN A 446 -13.57 -22.22 -9.85
N MET A 447 -13.74 -21.13 -9.12
CA MET A 447 -12.67 -20.21 -8.76
C MET A 447 -12.47 -20.20 -7.24
N LYS A 448 -11.21 -20.31 -6.81
CA LYS A 448 -10.80 -20.13 -5.41
C LYS A 448 -10.01 -18.83 -5.28
N VAL A 449 -10.66 -17.81 -4.73
CA VAL A 449 -10.11 -16.46 -4.58
C VAL A 449 -9.41 -16.29 -3.23
N GLY A 450 -8.49 -15.31 -3.17
CA GLY A 450 -7.79 -14.95 -1.95
C GLY A 450 -8.62 -14.03 -1.05
N HIS A 451 -7.93 -13.18 -0.31
CA HIS A 451 -8.52 -12.22 0.61
C HIS A 451 -9.34 -11.20 -0.17
N GLU A 452 -10.40 -10.70 0.46
CA GLU A 452 -11.35 -9.82 -0.20
C GLU A 452 -11.05 -8.33 0.04
N SER A 453 -11.17 -7.54 -1.03
CA SER A 453 -11.26 -6.08 -0.93
C SER A 453 -12.71 -5.65 -0.65
N PRO A 454 -12.97 -4.58 0.10
CA PRO A 454 -14.30 -3.97 0.24
C PRO A 454 -14.95 -3.57 -1.10
N HIS A 455 -14.14 -3.41 -2.16
CA HIS A 455 -14.58 -3.12 -3.52
C HIS A 455 -15.09 -4.35 -4.28
N MET A 456 -14.87 -5.56 -3.76
CA MET A 456 -15.50 -6.78 -4.26
C MET A 456 -17.01 -6.68 -3.98
N GLN A 457 -17.78 -6.16 -4.94
CA GLN A 457 -19.22 -5.99 -4.80
C GLN A 457 -19.87 -7.34 -4.49
N SER A 458 -20.34 -7.52 -3.27
CA SER A 458 -21.18 -8.64 -2.86
C SER A 458 -22.65 -8.25 -3.04
N GLY A 459 -23.34 -8.96 -3.93
CA GLY A 459 -24.77 -8.84 -4.16
C GLY A 459 -25.33 -10.15 -4.69
N ASN A 460 -26.62 -10.19 -5.00
CA ASN A 460 -27.29 -11.37 -5.57
C ASN A 460 -27.15 -11.45 -7.11
N ASP A 461 -26.28 -10.63 -7.70
CA ASP A 461 -26.08 -10.55 -9.15
C ASP A 461 -24.90 -11.42 -9.60
N TYR A 462 -24.81 -11.69 -10.91
CA TYR A 462 -23.60 -12.28 -11.48
C TYR A 462 -22.37 -11.49 -11.08
N ALA A 463 -21.28 -12.21 -10.76
CA ALA A 463 -20.02 -11.66 -10.30
C ALA A 463 -19.69 -10.31 -10.97
N LEU A 464 -19.84 -9.23 -10.19
CA LEU A 464 -19.59 -7.86 -10.64
C LEU A 464 -18.09 -7.52 -10.67
N ARG A 465 -17.24 -8.51 -10.38
CA ARG A 465 -15.78 -8.45 -10.32
C ARG A 465 -15.13 -8.18 -11.66
N SER A 466 -14.17 -7.25 -11.70
CA SER A 466 -13.44 -6.93 -12.92
C SER A 466 -12.66 -8.12 -13.47
N THR A 467 -12.65 -8.35 -14.77
CA THR A 467 -11.52 -9.03 -15.43
C THR A 467 -10.70 -7.94 -16.08
N ARG A 468 -9.37 -7.98 -15.99
CA ARG A 468 -8.50 -6.92 -16.56
C ARG A 468 -7.42 -7.41 -17.50
N GLY A 469 -7.12 -8.69 -17.48
CA GLY A 469 -6.14 -9.28 -18.37
C GLY A 469 -6.25 -10.80 -18.38
N ILE A 470 -5.82 -11.38 -19.49
CA ILE A 470 -5.68 -12.82 -19.67
C ILE A 470 -4.46 -13.09 -20.55
N ALA A 471 -3.73 -14.15 -20.26
CA ALA A 471 -2.64 -14.66 -21.08
C ALA A 471 -2.59 -16.19 -20.99
N VAL A 472 -2.14 -16.82 -22.08
CA VAL A 472 -1.91 -18.26 -22.16
C VAL A 472 -0.42 -18.52 -22.39
N GLY A 473 0.16 -19.41 -21.60
CA GLY A 473 1.53 -19.87 -21.71
C GLY A 473 1.71 -20.90 -22.81
N VAL A 474 2.95 -21.12 -23.24
CA VAL A 474 3.30 -22.13 -24.25
C VAL A 474 2.96 -23.56 -23.86
N ASP A 475 2.77 -23.81 -22.56
CA ASP A 475 2.38 -25.08 -21.96
C ASP A 475 0.85 -25.23 -21.79
N GLY A 476 0.07 -24.23 -22.21
CA GLY A 476 -1.38 -24.20 -22.04
C GLY A 476 -1.86 -23.73 -20.67
N SER A 477 -0.94 -23.32 -19.78
CA SER A 477 -1.30 -22.65 -18.52
C SER A 477 -1.97 -21.31 -18.82
N VAL A 478 -3.07 -20.99 -18.15
CA VAL A 478 -3.82 -19.75 -18.36
C VAL A 478 -3.80 -18.93 -17.09
N MET A 479 -3.41 -17.66 -17.21
CA MET A 479 -3.47 -16.72 -16.09
C MET A 479 -4.40 -15.57 -16.45
N MET A 480 -5.29 -15.22 -15.52
CA MET A 480 -6.16 -14.06 -15.64
C MET A 480 -6.05 -13.16 -14.41
N ILE A 481 -6.29 -11.88 -14.62
CA ILE A 481 -6.46 -10.89 -13.55
C ILE A 481 -7.95 -10.77 -13.31
N SER A 482 -8.41 -11.27 -12.16
CA SER A 482 -9.80 -11.18 -11.72
C SER A 482 -9.87 -10.35 -10.44
N ASP A 483 -10.40 -9.14 -10.58
CA ASP A 483 -10.48 -8.11 -9.56
C ASP A 483 -9.09 -7.77 -9.02
N HIS A 484 -8.88 -7.93 -7.70
CA HIS A 484 -7.57 -7.76 -7.07
C HIS A 484 -6.78 -9.08 -7.03
N SER A 485 -7.19 -10.16 -7.70
CA SER A 485 -6.48 -11.45 -7.66
C SER A 485 -5.89 -11.88 -9.00
N THR A 486 -4.73 -12.53 -8.92
CA THR A 486 -4.08 -13.25 -10.02
C THR A 486 -4.51 -14.71 -9.97
N MET A 487 -5.24 -15.15 -10.99
CA MET A 487 -5.85 -16.49 -11.02
C MET A 487 -5.17 -17.36 -12.08
N LEU A 488 -4.72 -18.56 -11.69
CA LEU A 488 -4.12 -19.56 -12.56
C LEU A 488 -5.07 -20.73 -12.80
N SER A 489 -5.09 -21.20 -14.04
CA SER A 489 -5.61 -22.50 -14.43
C SER A 489 -4.55 -23.29 -15.19
N THR A 490 -4.33 -24.54 -14.78
CA THR A 490 -3.43 -25.51 -15.46
C THR A 490 -4.21 -26.64 -16.15
N ASP A 491 -5.55 -26.59 -16.10
CA ASP A 491 -6.48 -27.54 -16.69
C ASP A 491 -7.34 -26.85 -17.78
N HIS A 492 -6.78 -25.82 -18.41
CA HIS A 492 -7.37 -25.10 -19.53
C HIS A 492 -8.69 -24.38 -19.21
N GLY A 493 -8.87 -23.95 -17.97
CA GLY A 493 -10.00 -23.14 -17.52
C GLY A 493 -11.12 -23.95 -16.85
N GLU A 494 -10.89 -25.21 -16.51
CA GLU A 494 -11.84 -26.01 -15.75
C GLU A 494 -11.85 -25.57 -14.28
N THR A 495 -10.68 -25.32 -13.69
CA THR A 495 -10.52 -24.79 -12.33
C THR A 495 -9.55 -23.61 -12.29
N TRP A 496 -9.78 -22.68 -11.35
CA TRP A 496 -8.95 -21.50 -11.12
C TRP A 496 -8.55 -21.36 -9.65
N ASN A 497 -7.27 -21.14 -9.39
CA ASN A 497 -6.74 -20.88 -8.06
C ASN A 497 -5.98 -19.55 -8.06
N GLN A 498 -6.16 -18.75 -7.01
CA GLN A 498 -5.34 -17.55 -6.80
C GLN A 498 -3.85 -17.93 -6.60
N MET A 499 -2.94 -17.04 -7.00
CA MET A 499 -1.48 -17.23 -6.95
C MET A 499 -0.77 -16.10 -6.18
N ASP A 500 -1.47 -15.46 -5.26
CA ASP A 500 -1.03 -14.25 -4.58
C ASP A 500 -0.56 -14.53 -3.15
N GLU A 501 -1.15 -15.52 -2.47
CA GLU A 501 -0.90 -15.74 -1.05
C GLU A 501 -1.23 -17.15 -0.53
N ASP A 502 -0.64 -17.51 0.59
CA ASP A 502 -0.93 -18.70 1.39
C ASP A 502 -1.67 -18.32 2.69
N TYR A 503 -2.31 -19.32 3.30
CA TYR A 503 -3.00 -19.19 4.59
C TYR A 503 -2.41 -20.14 5.63
N THR A 504 -2.11 -19.61 6.82
CA THR A 504 -1.73 -20.43 7.98
C THR A 504 -2.95 -21.16 8.55
N ALA A 505 -2.73 -22.09 9.50
CA ALA A 505 -3.82 -22.80 10.17
C ALA A 505 -4.80 -21.87 10.90
N ASP A 506 -4.31 -20.71 11.37
CA ASP A 506 -5.10 -19.68 12.05
C ASP A 506 -5.72 -18.65 11.07
N GLY A 507 -5.54 -18.87 9.76
CA GLY A 507 -6.05 -18.00 8.70
C GLY A 507 -5.26 -16.71 8.49
N ASN A 508 -4.02 -16.63 9.00
CA ASN A 508 -3.12 -15.53 8.71
C ASN A 508 -2.54 -15.68 7.30
N ILE A 509 -2.23 -14.56 6.67
CA ILE A 509 -1.87 -14.48 5.25
C ILE A 509 -0.37 -14.35 5.08
N ILE A 510 0.20 -15.08 4.11
CA ILE A 510 1.60 -14.97 3.70
C ILE A 510 1.62 -14.68 2.20
N GLY A 511 2.16 -13.53 1.79
CA GLY A 511 2.23 -13.15 0.38
C GLY A 511 3.28 -13.92 -0.41
N HIS A 512 3.09 -14.01 -1.73
CA HIS A 512 4.03 -14.63 -2.67
C HIS A 512 5.03 -13.64 -3.31
N GLY A 513 5.03 -12.36 -2.91
CA GLY A 513 6.00 -11.36 -3.39
C GLY A 513 5.52 -10.46 -4.54
N ASN A 514 4.22 -10.44 -4.84
CA ASN A 514 3.60 -9.59 -5.87
C ASN A 514 2.58 -8.59 -5.29
N SER A 515 2.83 -8.05 -4.11
CA SER A 515 1.86 -7.14 -3.48
C SER A 515 1.60 -5.90 -4.34
N ASN A 516 0.33 -5.56 -4.57
CA ASN A 516 -0.09 -4.25 -5.08
C ASN A 516 -0.75 -3.39 -3.98
N LEU A 517 -0.47 -3.71 -2.72
CA LEU A 517 -1.10 -3.07 -1.56
C LEU A 517 -0.57 -1.63 -1.39
N PRO A 518 -1.43 -0.61 -1.25
CA PRO A 518 -1.01 0.72 -0.84
C PRO A 518 -0.80 0.74 0.69
N ALA A 519 0.41 0.42 1.14
CA ALA A 519 0.78 0.54 2.56
C ALA A 519 1.05 2.02 2.91
N LEU A 520 0.49 2.52 4.02
CA LEU A 520 0.45 3.95 4.32
C LEU A 520 1.08 4.34 5.66
N THR A 521 0.93 3.51 6.71
CA THR A 521 1.36 3.91 8.05
C THR A 521 1.71 2.71 8.94
N ILE A 522 2.68 2.89 9.83
CA ILE A 522 3.13 1.91 10.81
C ILE A 522 2.89 2.48 12.23
N GLY A 523 2.01 1.82 12.99
CA GLY A 523 1.74 2.14 14.39
C GLY A 523 2.51 1.20 15.33
N GLN A 524 3.20 1.75 16.33
CA GLN A 524 3.90 0.98 17.35
C GLN A 524 3.72 1.60 18.74
N ASP A 525 3.65 0.77 19.79
CA ASP A 525 3.77 1.19 21.19
C ASP A 525 4.59 0.13 21.96
N LYS A 526 5.54 0.56 22.79
CA LYS A 526 6.43 -0.36 23.53
C LYS A 526 5.66 -1.29 24.48
N ARG A 527 4.45 -0.90 24.88
CA ARG A 527 3.54 -1.68 25.72
C ARG A 527 2.74 -2.70 24.93
N TYR A 528 2.79 -2.67 23.61
CA TYR A 528 2.03 -3.54 22.71
C TYR A 528 2.99 -4.48 21.96
N GLU A 529 2.59 -5.74 21.79
CA GLU A 529 3.52 -6.82 21.43
C GLU A 529 4.10 -6.71 20.00
N THR A 530 3.41 -6.06 19.08
CA THR A 530 3.78 -5.98 17.67
C THR A 530 3.36 -4.66 17.02
N ALA A 531 3.77 -4.41 15.79
CA ALA A 531 3.31 -3.27 15.01
C ALA A 531 1.86 -3.45 14.52
N ILE A 532 1.20 -2.34 14.20
CA ILE A 532 -0.08 -2.32 13.48
C ILE A 532 0.16 -1.61 12.16
N LEU A 533 -0.24 -2.24 11.06
CA LEU A 533 0.10 -1.81 9.70
C LEU A 533 -1.17 -1.34 8.99
N GLY A 534 -1.24 -0.05 8.66
CA GLY A 534 -2.39 0.58 8.01
C GLY A 534 -2.23 0.73 6.50
N SER A 535 -3.25 0.35 5.74
CA SER A 535 -3.23 0.39 4.27
C SER A 535 -4.45 1.13 3.70
N GLY A 536 -4.35 1.51 2.42
CA GLY A 536 -5.47 2.01 1.63
C GLY A 536 -6.28 0.87 1.02
N GLU A 537 -7.61 1.03 0.94
CA GLU A 537 -8.58 0.04 0.39
C GLU A 537 -8.64 -1.31 1.12
N HIS A 538 -7.60 -1.68 1.86
CA HIS A 538 -7.34 -3.00 2.44
C HIS A 538 -7.09 -2.92 3.95
N ARG A 539 -7.64 -1.90 4.64
CA ARG A 539 -7.82 -1.89 6.11
C ARG A 539 -6.50 -2.08 6.89
N VAL A 540 -6.55 -2.77 8.03
CA VAL A 540 -5.44 -2.99 8.97
C VAL A 540 -4.89 -4.42 8.87
N TRP A 541 -3.57 -4.52 9.03
CA TRP A 541 -2.80 -5.77 9.11
C TRP A 541 -1.99 -5.81 10.41
N ILE A 542 -1.91 -6.98 11.04
CA ILE A 542 -1.13 -7.18 12.28
C ILE A 542 -0.15 -8.33 12.07
N PRO A 543 1.18 -8.13 12.16
CA PRO A 543 2.15 -9.22 12.10
C PRO A 543 1.93 -10.24 13.20
N THR A 544 2.01 -11.53 12.88
CA THR A 544 1.83 -12.63 13.83
C THR A 544 3.12 -13.41 14.04
N ASN A 545 3.11 -14.31 15.03
CA ASN A 545 4.24 -15.22 15.26
C ASN A 545 4.19 -16.46 14.37
N ASP A 546 3.19 -16.58 13.48
CA ASP A 546 3.10 -17.70 12.55
C ASP A 546 4.15 -17.53 11.45
N SER A 547 5.02 -18.53 11.31
CA SER A 547 6.07 -18.53 10.31
C SER A 547 6.37 -19.97 9.86
N PRO A 548 5.48 -20.59 9.06
CA PRO A 548 5.58 -22.00 8.68
C PRO A 548 6.82 -22.31 7.81
N ASP A 549 7.47 -21.29 7.26
CA ASP A 549 8.64 -21.37 6.39
C ASP A 549 9.55 -20.13 6.51
N ASP A 550 9.69 -19.61 7.74
CA ASP A 550 10.46 -18.41 8.08
C ASP A 550 9.95 -17.09 7.43
N ARG A 551 8.85 -17.14 6.66
CA ARG A 551 8.15 -15.94 6.15
C ARG A 551 7.24 -15.33 7.22
N GLN A 552 7.10 -14.01 7.19
CA GLN A 552 6.19 -13.30 8.10
C GLN A 552 4.72 -13.45 7.67
N ALA A 553 3.88 -14.01 8.52
CA ALA A 553 2.43 -13.98 8.32
C ALA A 553 1.79 -12.70 8.89
N LEU A 554 0.72 -12.22 8.24
CA LEU A 554 -0.08 -11.06 8.67
C LEU A 554 -1.54 -11.45 8.89
N LYS A 555 -2.12 -10.96 9.98
CA LYS A 555 -3.56 -11.06 10.25
C LYS A 555 -4.31 -9.89 9.61
N PHE A 556 -5.30 -10.19 8.78
CA PHE A 556 -6.16 -9.19 8.14
C PHE A 556 -7.37 -8.81 9.01
N ILE A 557 -7.54 -7.51 9.29
CA ILE A 557 -8.59 -7.02 10.19
C ILE A 557 -9.75 -6.39 9.41
N LYS A 558 -10.79 -7.19 9.18
CA LYS A 558 -11.98 -6.79 8.40
C LYS A 558 -12.82 -5.69 9.05
N SER A 559 -12.74 -5.50 10.37
CA SER A 559 -13.54 -4.50 11.10
C SER A 559 -13.04 -3.06 10.92
N ALA A 560 -11.75 -2.86 10.61
CA ALA A 560 -11.14 -1.55 10.39
C ALA A 560 -11.70 -0.86 9.14
N GLN A 561 -11.65 0.46 9.10
CA GLN A 561 -12.05 1.25 7.93
C GLN A 561 -11.21 0.92 6.69
N GLU A 562 -11.76 1.20 5.50
CA GLU A 562 -11.16 0.85 4.21
C GLU A 562 -9.75 1.43 4.04
N THR A 563 -9.56 2.69 4.41
CA THR A 563 -8.27 3.40 4.32
C THR A 563 -7.83 3.88 5.68
N VAL A 564 -6.65 3.44 6.09
CA VAL A 564 -6.01 3.69 7.38
C VAL A 564 -4.74 4.48 7.10
N ILE A 565 -4.73 5.78 7.38
CA ILE A 565 -3.62 6.68 6.98
C ILE A 565 -2.76 7.17 8.15
N SER A 566 -3.31 7.23 9.36
CA SER A 566 -2.56 7.60 10.57
C SER A 566 -3.13 6.87 11.77
N MET A 567 -2.29 6.55 12.75
CA MET A 567 -2.68 5.82 13.96
C MET A 567 -2.02 6.41 15.21
N ALA A 568 -2.72 6.33 16.34
CA ALA A 568 -2.17 6.67 17.65
C ALA A 568 -2.71 5.74 18.74
N PHE A 569 -1.83 5.27 19.61
CA PHE A 569 -2.21 4.52 20.81
C PHE A 569 -2.59 5.48 21.93
N ASP A 570 -3.62 5.14 22.71
CA ASP A 570 -3.95 5.89 23.91
C ASP A 570 -2.77 5.81 24.91
N PRO A 571 -2.32 6.93 25.49
CA PRO A 571 -1.16 6.94 26.38
C PRO A 571 -1.39 6.20 27.70
N TYR A 572 -2.63 5.87 28.05
CA TYR A 572 -3.02 5.18 29.29
C TYR A 572 -3.59 3.78 29.06
N ASP A 573 -3.95 3.42 27.83
CA ASP A 573 -4.44 2.09 27.48
C ASP A 573 -3.85 1.62 26.16
N ASN A 574 -2.92 0.66 26.21
CA ASN A 574 -2.27 0.11 25.03
C ASN A 574 -3.20 -0.73 24.13
N GLN A 575 -4.40 -1.08 24.60
CA GLN A 575 -5.42 -1.75 23.80
C GLN A 575 -6.28 -0.76 23.02
N THR A 576 -6.28 0.52 23.42
CA THR A 576 -7.04 1.55 22.74
C THR A 576 -6.20 2.23 21.68
N ILE A 577 -6.62 2.10 20.42
CA ILE A 577 -5.94 2.71 19.26
C ILE A 577 -6.95 3.51 18.45
N TYR A 578 -6.52 4.67 17.96
CA TYR A 578 -7.30 5.55 17.12
C TYR A 578 -6.69 5.63 15.72
N SER A 579 -7.53 5.82 14.70
CA SER A 579 -7.06 6.00 13.34
C SER A 579 -7.99 6.87 12.50
N THR A 580 -7.42 7.66 11.59
CA THR A 580 -8.16 8.47 10.62
C THR A 580 -8.32 7.75 9.27
N SER A 581 -9.32 8.17 8.51
CA SER A 581 -9.52 7.82 7.10
C SER A 581 -9.43 9.06 6.22
N SER A 582 -9.02 8.91 4.96
CA SER A 582 -8.81 10.03 4.04
C SER A 582 -9.42 9.85 2.64
N ARG A 583 -9.77 8.61 2.26
CA ARG A 583 -10.23 8.24 0.92
C ARG A 583 -11.28 7.11 1.04
N GLN A 584 -12.06 6.89 -0.02
CA GLN A 584 -13.18 5.93 -0.07
C GLN A 584 -14.29 6.28 0.95
N ALA A 585 -14.98 5.28 1.50
CA ALA A 585 -16.01 5.47 2.49
C ALA A 585 -15.42 5.93 3.82
N ASN A 586 -16.23 6.62 4.62
CA ASN A 586 -15.91 6.98 6.00
C ASN A 586 -14.74 7.96 6.17
N LYS A 587 -14.29 8.63 5.11
CA LYS A 587 -13.16 9.57 5.12
C LYS A 587 -13.33 10.83 5.98
N GLN A 588 -14.54 11.05 6.50
CA GLN A 588 -14.82 12.09 7.50
C GLN A 588 -14.62 11.63 8.94
N ASN A 589 -14.52 10.32 9.17
CA ASN A 589 -14.58 9.74 10.51
C ASN A 589 -13.18 9.47 11.08
N ILE A 590 -13.13 9.40 12.41
CA ILE A 590 -12.07 8.74 13.18
C ILE A 590 -12.60 7.41 13.70
N PHE A 591 -11.77 6.38 13.65
CA PHE A 591 -12.08 5.04 14.13
C PHE A 591 -11.31 4.74 15.41
N ARG A 592 -11.86 3.83 16.21
CA ARG A 592 -11.24 3.37 17.45
C ARG A 592 -11.34 1.85 17.57
N SER A 593 -10.25 1.23 18.00
CA SER A 593 -10.22 -0.10 18.59
C SER A 593 -9.95 0.01 20.10
N SER A 594 -10.44 -0.94 20.89
CA SER A 594 -10.23 -1.04 22.34
C SER A 594 -9.75 -2.43 22.77
N ASP A 595 -9.22 -3.20 21.82
CA ASP A 595 -8.79 -4.60 21.99
C ASP A 595 -7.51 -4.90 21.20
N GLY A 596 -6.63 -3.90 21.07
CA GLY A 596 -5.35 -4.04 20.41
C GLY A 596 -5.44 -4.05 18.88
N GLY A 597 -6.47 -3.42 18.31
CA GLY A 597 -6.62 -3.32 16.86
C GLY A 597 -7.34 -4.51 16.23
N LEU A 598 -7.95 -5.40 17.02
CA LEU A 598 -8.68 -6.57 16.50
C LEU A 598 -10.10 -6.21 16.06
N ASN A 599 -10.75 -5.29 16.76
CA ASN A 599 -12.08 -4.78 16.43
C ASN A 599 -12.08 -3.25 16.38
N TRP A 600 -12.59 -2.69 15.29
CA TRP A 600 -12.67 -1.25 15.05
C TRP A 600 -14.11 -0.79 14.84
N GLY A 601 -14.39 0.44 15.26
CA GLY A 601 -15.67 1.09 15.00
C GLY A 601 -15.50 2.60 14.82
N ASN A 602 -16.45 3.21 14.12
CA ASN A 602 -16.52 4.67 14.02
C ASN A 602 -16.68 5.29 15.42
N TYR A 603 -15.79 6.21 15.77
CA TYR A 603 -15.73 6.84 17.08
C TYR A 603 -16.18 8.31 17.06
N GLY A 604 -16.00 9.02 15.95
CA GLY A 604 -16.28 10.44 15.84
C GLY A 604 -16.04 10.99 14.43
N VAL A 605 -16.06 12.32 14.30
CA VAL A 605 -15.88 13.04 13.03
C VAL A 605 -14.56 13.81 13.07
N ALA A 606 -13.60 13.38 12.24
CA ALA A 606 -12.27 13.98 12.13
C ALA A 606 -12.25 15.19 11.18
N THR A 607 -12.84 15.07 10.00
CA THR A 607 -12.69 16.05 8.91
C THR A 607 -14.06 16.50 8.36
N PRO A 608 -14.13 17.64 7.65
CA PRO A 608 -15.36 18.09 6.98
C PRO A 608 -15.59 17.40 5.63
N ALA A 609 -14.88 16.30 5.35
CA ALA A 609 -15.09 15.50 4.15
C ALA A 609 -16.53 14.95 4.09
N THR A 610 -16.98 14.62 2.89
CA THR A 610 -18.23 13.90 2.66
C THR A 610 -17.94 12.66 1.82
N ASN A 611 -18.75 11.61 1.88
CA ASN A 611 -18.55 10.42 1.04
C ASN A 611 -18.67 10.67 -0.49
N ALA A 612 -18.83 11.93 -0.95
CA ALA A 612 -18.80 12.27 -2.36
C ALA A 612 -17.42 11.99 -2.98
N TRP A 613 -17.42 11.46 -4.20
CA TRP A 613 -16.19 11.22 -4.96
C TRP A 613 -15.37 12.51 -5.11
N GLY A 614 -14.05 12.44 -4.87
CA GLY A 614 -13.14 13.58 -4.99
C GLY A 614 -13.13 14.58 -3.82
N ASP A 615 -13.92 14.35 -2.77
CA ASP A 615 -13.94 15.20 -1.56
C ASP A 615 -13.02 14.65 -0.44
N ASP A 616 -11.77 14.36 -0.78
CA ASP A 616 -10.80 13.64 0.06
C ASP A 616 -9.91 14.60 0.87
N PHE A 617 -9.59 14.23 2.11
CA PHE A 617 -8.76 14.99 3.05
C PHE A 617 -7.68 14.06 3.64
N TYR A 618 -6.43 14.23 3.22
CA TYR A 618 -5.31 13.38 3.63
C TYR A 618 -4.76 13.88 4.97
N THR A 619 -4.99 13.08 6.01
CA THR A 619 -4.57 13.35 7.38
C THR A 619 -3.23 12.67 7.67
N ASN A 620 -2.39 13.28 8.49
CA ASN A 620 -1.09 12.76 8.92
C ASN A 620 -0.86 13.09 10.40
N ALA A 621 0.11 12.40 11.02
CA ALA A 621 0.59 12.67 12.36
C ALA A 621 -0.51 12.80 13.43
N LEU A 622 -1.48 11.87 13.41
CA LEU A 622 -2.39 11.69 14.52
C LEU A 622 -1.58 11.42 15.79
N THR A 623 -1.69 12.31 16.77
CA THR A 623 -0.97 12.19 18.04
C THR A 623 -1.88 12.61 19.20
N ILE A 624 -1.64 12.01 20.38
CA ILE A 624 -2.43 12.21 21.59
C ILE A 624 -1.51 12.78 22.68
N ASP A 625 -1.97 13.80 23.42
CA ASP A 625 -1.22 14.37 24.54
C ASP A 625 -0.95 13.29 25.61
N PRO A 626 0.32 13.00 25.94
CA PRO A 626 0.67 11.91 26.84
C PRO A 626 0.36 12.22 28.31
N ILE A 627 -0.06 13.45 28.65
CA ILE A 627 -0.48 13.88 29.99
C ILE A 627 -2.00 14.00 30.08
N ASP A 628 -2.66 14.57 29.07
CA ASP A 628 -4.12 14.69 29.06
C ASP A 628 -4.69 14.14 27.75
N ASN A 629 -5.02 12.84 27.76
CA ASN A 629 -5.57 12.11 26.62
C ASN A 629 -6.96 12.58 26.17
N LYS A 630 -7.46 13.73 26.62
CA LYS A 630 -8.56 14.44 25.93
C LYS A 630 -8.08 15.25 24.74
N TYR A 631 -6.80 15.61 24.69
CA TYR A 631 -6.23 16.42 23.62
C TYR A 631 -5.66 15.54 22.50
N PHE A 632 -6.17 15.74 21.29
CA PHE A 632 -5.72 15.07 20.08
C PHE A 632 -5.31 16.11 19.05
N TYR A 633 -4.35 15.73 18.20
CA TYR A 633 -3.80 16.56 17.14
C TYR A 633 -3.63 15.76 15.87
N PHE A 634 -3.82 16.38 14.71
CA PHE A 634 -3.37 15.85 13.42
C PHE A 634 -3.18 17.00 12.41
N GLY A 635 -2.48 16.71 11.32
CA GLY A 635 -2.29 17.62 10.19
C GLY A 635 -3.04 17.18 8.93
N ILE A 636 -3.41 18.13 8.08
CA ILE A 636 -3.91 17.87 6.72
C ILE A 636 -2.91 18.40 5.72
N THR A 637 -2.42 17.53 4.82
CA THR A 637 -1.44 17.87 3.78
C THR A 637 -2.03 17.97 2.38
N SER A 638 -3.10 17.25 2.09
CA SER A 638 -3.71 17.22 0.76
C SER A 638 -5.22 17.17 0.83
N ILE A 639 -5.85 17.94 -0.06
CA ILE A 639 -7.30 18.02 -0.25
C ILE A 639 -7.55 17.90 -1.74
N LYS A 640 -8.38 16.95 -2.17
CA LYS A 640 -8.67 16.75 -3.60
C LYS A 640 -9.59 17.81 -4.19
N ASN A 641 -10.50 18.36 -3.38
CA ASN A 641 -11.40 19.43 -3.80
C ASN A 641 -10.76 20.81 -3.59
N ALA A 642 -10.27 21.41 -4.67
CA ALA A 642 -9.61 22.71 -4.65
C ALA A 642 -10.43 23.85 -4.00
N SER A 643 -11.77 23.78 -4.07
CA SER A 643 -12.63 24.79 -3.41
C SER A 643 -12.59 24.75 -1.88
N LYS A 644 -12.03 23.69 -1.30
CA LYS A 644 -11.87 23.50 0.15
C LYS A 644 -10.42 23.62 0.62
N GLU A 645 -9.51 24.12 -0.21
CA GLU A 645 -8.07 24.16 0.11
C GLU A 645 -7.72 24.92 1.42
N ASN A 646 -8.53 25.92 1.78
CA ASN A 646 -8.40 26.68 3.04
C ASN A 646 -8.72 25.86 4.30
N GLN A 647 -9.25 24.65 4.13
CA GLN A 647 -9.52 23.69 5.20
C GLN A 647 -8.29 22.77 5.47
N GLY A 648 -7.13 23.08 4.91
CA GLY A 648 -5.87 22.42 5.26
C GLY A 648 -5.30 22.85 6.62
N GLY A 649 -4.16 22.27 7.02
CA GLY A 649 -3.38 22.72 8.17
C GLY A 649 -3.53 21.86 9.42
N PHE A 650 -3.40 22.48 10.59
CA PHE A 650 -3.38 21.84 11.91
C PHE A 650 -4.77 21.73 12.52
N TYR A 651 -5.11 20.54 13.02
CA TYR A 651 -6.38 20.22 13.66
C TYR A 651 -6.19 19.80 15.11
N PHE A 652 -7.13 20.24 15.95
CA PHE A 652 -7.11 20.04 17.39
C PHE A 652 -8.46 19.54 17.90
N SER A 653 -8.42 18.64 18.87
CA SER A 653 -9.56 18.21 19.67
C SER A 653 -9.26 18.37 21.16
N ASP A 654 -10.27 18.74 21.94
CA ASP A 654 -10.25 18.76 23.41
C ASP A 654 -11.29 17.80 24.04
N ASN A 655 -11.86 16.92 23.23
CA ASN A 655 -12.94 16.01 23.62
C ASN A 655 -12.63 14.55 23.31
N GLN A 656 -11.37 14.15 23.52
CA GLN A 656 -10.83 12.81 23.26
C GLN A 656 -10.92 12.40 21.78
N GLY A 657 -10.78 13.35 20.87
CA GLY A 657 -10.79 13.08 19.43
C GLY A 657 -12.18 12.82 18.84
N LYS A 658 -13.28 13.13 19.54
CA LYS A 658 -14.63 12.96 18.97
C LYS A 658 -14.93 13.95 17.85
N THR A 659 -14.42 15.17 17.97
CA THR A 659 -14.52 16.23 16.96
C THR A 659 -13.25 17.08 16.94
N PHE A 660 -12.94 17.68 15.79
CA PHE A 660 -11.75 18.51 15.60
C PHE A 660 -12.07 19.88 15.00
N SER A 661 -11.18 20.84 15.24
CA SER A 661 -11.25 22.20 14.70
C SER A 661 -9.86 22.69 14.27
N GLN A 662 -9.80 23.55 13.26
CA GLN A 662 -8.54 24.14 12.80
C GLN A 662 -7.96 25.11 13.84
N ARG A 663 -6.64 25.05 14.07
CA ARG A 663 -5.91 26.08 14.82
C ARG A 663 -4.67 26.52 14.04
N ASN A 664 -4.91 27.34 13.01
CA ASN A 664 -3.89 27.74 12.03
C ASN A 664 -3.31 29.14 12.27
N ASN A 665 -3.59 29.80 13.39
CA ASN A 665 -3.15 31.19 13.58
C ASN A 665 -1.62 31.30 13.62
N GLY A 666 -1.02 32.04 12.68
CA GLY A 666 0.43 32.14 12.52
C GLY A 666 1.06 31.08 11.58
N LEU A 667 0.28 30.11 11.11
CA LEU A 667 0.68 29.22 10.01
C LEU A 667 0.40 29.89 8.64
N PRO A 668 0.99 29.37 7.55
CA PRO A 668 0.59 29.72 6.19
C PRO A 668 -0.92 29.54 5.96
N SER A 669 -1.50 30.30 5.03
CA SER A 669 -2.91 30.15 4.67
C SER A 669 -3.06 30.10 3.14
N PRO A 670 -3.45 28.95 2.57
CA PRO A 670 -3.64 27.65 3.22
C PRO A 670 -2.33 27.02 3.73
N SER A 671 -2.41 26.01 4.61
CA SER A 671 -1.26 25.27 5.19
C SER A 671 -1.35 23.77 4.88
N ARG A 672 -0.19 23.09 4.85
CA ARG A 672 -0.05 21.64 4.75
C ARG A 672 0.76 21.15 5.94
N ILE A 673 0.16 20.46 6.89
CA ILE A 673 0.89 19.95 8.08
C ILE A 673 1.10 18.45 7.93
N LYS A 674 2.37 18.04 7.77
CA LYS A 674 2.78 16.65 7.51
C LYS A 674 3.14 15.93 8.81
N ASP A 675 3.75 16.63 9.76
CA ASP A 675 4.24 16.03 11.00
C ASP A 675 4.08 16.94 12.23
N ILE A 676 3.99 16.33 13.42
CA ILE A 676 3.73 17.01 14.71
C ILE A 676 4.57 16.34 15.80
N GLU A 677 5.37 17.14 16.51
CA GLU A 677 6.20 16.66 17.62
C GLU A 677 6.06 17.51 18.88
N PHE A 678 6.08 16.87 20.06
CA PHE A 678 6.05 17.59 21.33
C PHE A 678 7.40 18.24 21.63
N ASP A 679 7.39 19.46 22.14
CA ASP A 679 8.62 20.11 22.62
C ASP A 679 9.10 19.40 23.90
N PRO A 680 10.29 18.74 23.91
CA PRO A 680 10.79 18.05 25.09
C PRO A 680 11.23 18.98 26.21
N ARG A 681 11.27 20.30 25.97
CA ARG A 681 11.58 21.30 27.01
C ARG A 681 10.36 21.70 27.82
N ASP A 682 9.15 21.34 27.37
CA ASP A 682 7.90 21.65 28.04
C ASP A 682 7.32 20.39 28.71
N ASP A 683 7.54 20.30 30.02
CA ASP A 683 7.04 19.22 30.86
C ASP A 683 5.49 19.13 30.89
N THR A 684 4.78 20.19 30.46
CA THR A 684 3.30 20.20 30.40
C THR A 684 2.72 19.67 29.10
N ARG A 685 3.58 19.39 28.10
CA ARG A 685 3.23 18.94 26.74
C ARG A 685 2.22 19.86 26.03
N ALA A 686 2.15 21.12 26.43
CA ALA A 686 1.37 22.14 25.75
C ALA A 686 2.09 22.65 24.50
N SER A 687 3.42 22.56 24.47
CA SER A 687 4.25 23.07 23.41
C SER A 687 4.55 22.02 22.34
N LEU A 688 4.46 22.45 21.08
CA LEU A 688 4.49 21.61 19.89
C LEU A 688 5.36 22.25 18.79
N PHE A 689 6.00 21.40 18.00
CA PHE A 689 6.54 21.73 16.69
C PHE A 689 5.68 21.10 15.59
N VAL A 690 5.56 21.76 14.45
CA VAL A 690 4.91 21.21 13.26
C VAL A 690 5.72 21.42 12.00
N ALA A 691 5.73 20.38 11.16
CA ALA A 691 6.33 20.39 9.83
C ALA A 691 5.29 20.89 8.82
N ALA A 692 5.52 22.09 8.27
CA ALA A 692 4.71 22.61 7.19
C ALA A 692 5.39 22.34 5.83
N GLU A 693 4.76 21.49 5.03
CA GLU A 693 5.22 21.14 3.69
C GLU A 693 4.95 22.31 2.73
N LYS A 694 5.93 22.66 1.90
CA LYS A 694 5.73 23.64 0.82
C LYS A 694 5.23 22.90 -0.42
N ASN A 695 4.18 23.41 -1.03
CA ASN A 695 3.70 22.91 -2.32
C ASN A 695 3.46 24.06 -3.29
N ALA A 696 4.15 24.02 -4.43
CA ALA A 696 3.99 24.97 -5.54
C ALA A 696 3.27 24.37 -6.76
N PHE A 697 2.83 23.10 -6.68
CA PHE A 697 2.24 22.37 -7.79
C PHE A 697 0.71 22.42 -7.71
N SER A 698 0.05 22.92 -8.76
CA SER A 698 -1.40 23.15 -8.78
C SER A 698 -2.25 21.87 -8.92
N GLN A 699 -1.63 20.72 -9.20
CA GLN A 699 -2.34 19.44 -9.35
C GLN A 699 -2.73 18.82 -8.00
N GLU A 700 -2.16 19.34 -6.90
CA GLU A 700 -2.51 18.98 -5.55
C GLU A 700 -2.77 20.25 -4.74
N THR A 701 -3.91 20.31 -4.08
CA THR A 701 -4.25 21.43 -3.19
C THR A 701 -4.12 20.99 -1.73
N PRO A 702 -3.80 21.90 -0.80
CA PRO A 702 -3.52 23.32 -1.04
C PRO A 702 -2.13 23.59 -1.65
N VAL A 703 -2.03 24.68 -2.42
CA VAL A 703 -0.74 25.34 -2.73
C VAL A 703 -0.37 26.18 -1.52
N ALA A 704 0.76 25.89 -0.88
CA ALA A 704 1.09 26.44 0.43
C ALA A 704 2.58 26.78 0.54
N GLN A 705 2.88 27.80 1.36
CA GLN A 705 4.22 28.02 1.88
C GLN A 705 4.51 27.02 3.00
N GLY A 706 5.79 26.73 3.26
CA GLY A 706 6.20 25.78 4.29
C GLY A 706 7.12 26.37 5.37
N GLY A 707 7.68 25.46 6.16
CA GLY A 707 8.70 25.72 7.18
C GLY A 707 8.46 24.93 8.47
N LEU A 708 9.34 25.17 9.45
CA LEU A 708 9.16 24.68 10.81
C LEU A 708 8.44 25.73 11.66
N TYR A 709 7.43 25.32 12.41
CA TYR A 709 6.66 26.21 13.27
C TYR A 709 6.58 25.66 14.69
N HIS A 710 6.57 26.57 15.66
CA HIS A 710 6.49 26.27 17.09
C HIS A 710 5.26 26.93 17.71
N SER A 711 4.61 26.21 18.63
CA SER A 711 3.53 26.72 19.47
C SER A 711 3.84 26.38 20.92
N SER A 712 3.47 27.26 21.84
CA SER A 712 3.57 27.03 23.29
C SER A 712 2.20 26.80 23.94
N ASN A 713 1.13 26.70 23.15
CA ASN A 713 -0.26 26.71 23.64
C ASN A 713 -1.17 25.78 22.83
N ARG A 714 -0.73 24.54 22.59
CA ARG A 714 -1.51 23.49 21.92
C ARG A 714 -2.04 23.94 20.56
N GLY A 715 -1.19 24.63 19.81
CA GLY A 715 -1.45 25.09 18.45
C GLY A 715 -2.37 26.30 18.33
N GLU A 716 -2.77 26.97 19.42
CA GLU A 716 -3.61 28.17 19.29
C GLU A 716 -2.91 29.29 18.52
N ASN A 717 -1.59 29.42 18.70
CA ASN A 717 -0.77 30.39 17.99
C ASN A 717 0.57 29.74 17.61
N TRP A 718 1.01 30.01 16.37
CA TRP A 718 2.25 29.49 15.80
C TRP A 718 3.23 30.61 15.49
N THR A 719 4.50 30.35 15.75
CA THR A 719 5.63 31.20 15.34
C THR A 719 6.55 30.39 14.45
N LYS A 720 6.95 30.96 13.31
CA LYS A 720 7.92 30.31 12.41
C LYS A 720 9.28 30.24 13.10
N VAL A 721 9.87 29.06 13.15
CA VAL A 721 11.24 28.84 13.64
C VAL A 721 12.23 29.34 12.59
N ASN A 722 13.27 30.04 13.04
CA ASN A 722 14.32 30.48 12.13
C ASN A 722 15.10 29.27 11.61
N THR A 723 15.03 29.04 10.31
CA THR A 723 15.68 27.93 9.62
C THR A 723 16.63 28.48 8.56
N PRO A 724 17.63 27.71 8.10
CA PRO A 724 18.48 28.12 6.98
C PRO A 724 17.64 28.53 5.78
N SER A 725 18.09 29.52 5.00
CA SER A 725 17.28 30.11 3.91
C SER A 725 16.89 29.13 2.80
N SER A 726 17.62 28.02 2.65
CA SER A 726 17.26 26.95 1.72
C SER A 726 16.09 26.10 2.21
N VAL A 727 15.78 26.09 3.52
CA VAL A 727 14.66 25.35 4.10
C VAL A 727 13.37 26.16 3.95
N GLU A 728 12.70 25.95 2.83
CA GLU A 728 11.43 26.63 2.52
C GLU A 728 10.20 25.80 2.92
N GLY A 729 10.38 24.50 3.17
CA GLY A 729 9.38 23.54 3.64
C GLY A 729 10.03 22.44 4.47
N VAL A 730 9.26 21.86 5.40
CA VAL A 730 9.70 20.75 6.24
C VAL A 730 8.69 19.61 6.11
N ASN A 731 9.20 18.40 5.95
CA ASN A 731 8.39 17.20 5.75
C ASN A 731 8.16 16.47 7.09
N TYR A 732 9.23 16.03 7.76
CA TYR A 732 9.16 15.32 9.03
C TYR A 732 10.05 15.97 10.10
N ILE A 733 9.68 15.76 11.36
CA ILE A 733 10.45 16.16 12.56
C ILE A 733 10.66 14.91 13.39
N VAL A 734 11.89 14.63 13.81
CA VAL A 734 12.16 13.61 14.84
C VAL A 734 13.10 14.17 15.88
N ILE A 735 12.77 13.94 17.14
CA ILE A 735 13.59 14.35 18.29
C ILE A 735 14.08 13.10 19.01
N ASP A 736 15.40 12.88 19.03
CA ASP A 736 15.98 11.73 19.72
C ASP A 736 16.05 11.96 21.25
N HIS A 737 16.35 10.89 22.02
CA HIS A 737 16.40 10.96 23.49
C HIS A 737 17.53 11.85 24.05
N THR A 738 18.48 12.26 23.21
CA THR A 738 19.51 13.26 23.57
C THR A 738 19.03 14.70 23.36
N ASN A 739 17.78 14.88 22.94
CA ASN A 739 17.12 16.14 22.61
C ASN A 739 17.61 16.81 21.31
N ARG A 740 18.33 16.07 20.45
CA ARG A 740 18.64 16.55 19.10
C ARG A 740 17.40 16.42 18.22
N MET A 741 17.04 17.51 17.57
CA MET A 741 15.96 17.56 16.59
C MET A 741 16.53 17.44 15.17
N TYR A 742 15.96 16.54 14.38
CA TYR A 742 16.19 16.43 12.94
C TYR A 742 14.96 16.89 12.17
N ILE A 743 15.18 17.52 11.03
CA ILE A 743 14.14 17.86 10.05
C ILE A 743 14.54 17.40 8.66
N THR A 744 13.57 16.85 7.93
CA THR A 744 13.73 16.49 6.51
C THR A 744 13.12 17.56 5.62
N THR A 745 13.75 17.78 4.47
CA THR A 745 13.44 18.88 3.55
C THR A 745 13.70 18.50 2.10
N GLY A 746 13.11 19.25 1.18
CA GLY A 746 13.49 19.20 -0.23
C GLY A 746 12.58 18.45 -1.17
N TYR A 747 11.49 17.86 -0.65
CA TYR A 747 10.40 17.47 -1.53
C TYR A 747 9.86 18.67 -2.30
N ARG A 748 9.63 18.48 -3.60
CA ARG A 748 9.07 19.51 -4.49
C ARG A 748 9.83 20.85 -4.51
N GLY A 749 11.14 20.80 -4.26
CA GLY A 749 12.05 21.94 -4.37
C GLY A 749 12.01 22.88 -3.17
N ALA A 750 11.69 22.38 -1.98
CA ALA A 750 11.51 23.16 -0.76
C ALA A 750 12.66 23.08 0.27
N GLY A 751 13.86 22.68 -0.17
CA GLY A 751 15.01 22.40 0.70
C GLY A 751 15.96 21.36 0.11
N ASP A 752 16.98 21.00 0.87
CA ASP A 752 18.10 20.16 0.40
C ASP A 752 18.47 19.10 1.45
N GLY A 753 17.60 18.13 1.73
CA GLY A 753 17.95 16.95 2.54
C GLY A 753 17.66 17.10 4.03
N VAL A 754 18.59 16.68 4.90
CA VAL A 754 18.36 16.56 6.36
C VAL A 754 19.24 17.50 7.16
N TRP A 755 18.59 18.22 8.07
CA TRP A 755 19.21 19.15 9.01
C TRP A 755 18.96 18.73 10.45
N TYR A 756 19.86 19.08 11.35
CA TYR A 756 19.66 18.91 12.78
C TYR A 756 20.01 20.17 13.57
N THR A 757 19.43 20.25 14.77
CA THR A 757 19.68 21.28 15.77
C THR A 757 19.75 20.64 17.16
N ASP A 758 20.73 21.05 17.95
CA ASP A 758 20.88 20.67 19.37
C ASP A 758 20.29 21.73 20.32
N ASP A 759 19.81 22.85 19.77
CA ASP A 759 19.33 24.02 20.51
C ASP A 759 17.95 24.51 20.02
N PHE A 760 17.19 23.58 19.41
CA PHE A 760 15.79 23.77 18.98
C PHE A 760 15.58 24.95 18.04
N GLY A 761 16.50 25.07 17.06
CA GLY A 761 16.36 25.97 15.92
C GLY A 761 17.12 27.29 16.05
N THR A 762 18.02 27.41 17.03
CA THR A 762 18.92 28.57 17.12
C THR A 762 20.10 28.42 16.17
N THR A 763 20.68 27.22 16.11
CA THR A 763 21.72 26.82 15.17
C THR A 763 21.35 25.53 14.44
N TRP A 764 21.82 25.40 13.20
CA TRP A 764 21.47 24.29 12.31
C TRP A 764 22.71 23.73 11.61
N ASN A 765 22.76 22.41 11.49
CA ASN A 765 23.80 21.68 10.77
C ASN A 765 23.15 20.71 9.78
N GLN A 766 23.73 20.57 8.59
CA GLN A 766 23.23 19.67 7.55
C GLN A 766 24.01 18.36 7.56
N VAL A 767 23.31 17.22 7.63
CA VAL A 767 23.91 15.87 7.69
C VAL A 767 23.61 15.03 6.47
N PHE A 768 22.61 15.41 5.67
CA PHE A 768 22.30 14.75 4.40
C PHE A 768 22.07 15.82 3.34
N LYS A 769 22.92 15.88 2.32
CA LYS A 769 22.96 16.98 1.33
C LYS A 769 22.41 16.55 -0.03
N TYR A 770 21.22 15.96 -0.02
CA TYR A 770 20.56 15.49 -1.21
C TYR A 770 19.06 15.74 -1.11
N ALA A 771 18.51 16.43 -2.10
CA ALA A 771 17.12 16.87 -2.11
C ALA A 771 16.14 15.69 -2.23
N GLY A 772 14.90 15.92 -1.78
CA GLY A 772 13.84 14.91 -1.79
C GLY A 772 13.78 14.03 -0.54
N ALA A 773 14.49 14.40 0.54
CA ALA A 773 14.42 13.67 1.80
C ALA A 773 13.00 13.77 2.41
N GLU A 774 12.40 12.62 2.69
CA GLU A 774 11.03 12.47 3.18
C GLU A 774 11.05 11.94 4.62
N CYS A 775 10.89 10.64 4.81
CA CYS A 775 10.81 10.01 6.12
C CYS A 775 12.19 9.96 6.77
N ILE A 776 12.22 10.05 8.09
CA ILE A 776 13.40 9.81 8.92
C ILE A 776 12.99 9.03 10.15
N ASP A 777 13.85 8.13 10.60
CA ASP A 777 13.75 7.53 11.93
C ASP A 777 15.13 7.30 12.54
N ILE A 778 15.19 7.27 13.87
CA ILE A 778 16.42 7.06 14.65
C ILE A 778 16.20 5.87 15.59
N SER A 779 17.15 4.94 15.62
CA SER A 779 17.02 3.77 16.47
C SER A 779 16.99 4.19 17.95
N PRO A 780 16.00 3.71 18.73
CA PRO A 780 15.99 3.95 20.18
C PRO A 780 17.12 3.21 20.90
N TYR A 781 17.80 2.28 20.23
CA TYR A 781 18.83 1.43 20.82
C TYR A 781 20.27 1.91 20.55
N ASP A 782 20.47 2.57 19.41
CA ASP A 782 21.73 3.18 18.99
C ASP A 782 21.41 4.49 18.25
N HIS A 783 21.56 5.63 18.91
CA HIS A 783 21.22 6.93 18.30
C HIS A 783 22.15 7.34 17.14
N ASN A 784 23.21 6.57 16.87
CA ASN A 784 24.05 6.75 15.69
C ASN A 784 23.48 6.05 14.45
N LEU A 785 22.49 5.17 14.65
CA LEU A 785 21.80 4.45 13.59
C LEU A 785 20.55 5.24 13.15
N LEU A 786 20.60 5.78 11.94
CA LEU A 786 19.53 6.57 11.32
C LEU A 786 19.14 5.96 9.99
N VAL A 787 17.86 6.11 9.65
CA VAL A 787 17.36 5.87 8.30
C VAL A 787 16.68 7.12 7.75
N VAL A 788 16.92 7.41 6.48
CA VAL A 788 16.30 8.51 5.73
C VAL A 788 15.80 7.96 4.40
N THR A 789 14.61 8.36 3.98
CA THR A 789 14.09 8.01 2.65
C THR A 789 14.20 9.21 1.71
N VAL A 790 14.42 8.94 0.43
CA VAL A 790 14.40 9.96 -0.62
C VAL A 790 13.38 9.57 -1.67
N GLU A 791 12.44 10.46 -1.95
CA GLU A 791 11.31 10.21 -2.83
C GLU A 791 11.48 10.82 -4.25
N TYR A 792 10.38 10.84 -5.01
CA TYR A 792 10.20 11.23 -6.41
C TYR A 792 11.06 12.45 -6.85
N LEU A 793 11.58 12.37 -8.09
CA LEU A 793 12.46 13.34 -8.80
C LEU A 793 13.97 13.26 -8.55
N SER A 794 14.44 12.34 -7.71
CA SER A 794 15.86 12.13 -7.48
C SER A 794 16.44 11.01 -8.37
N LYS A 795 17.71 11.10 -8.77
CA LYS A 795 18.43 10.03 -9.51
C LYS A 795 18.68 8.77 -8.67
N ASN A 796 18.55 8.89 -7.35
CA ASN A 796 18.87 7.86 -6.36
C ASN A 796 17.79 7.84 -5.26
N PRO A 797 16.54 7.45 -5.58
CA PRO A 797 15.48 7.34 -4.58
C PRO A 797 15.72 6.13 -3.66
N GLY A 798 15.01 6.09 -2.53
CA GLY A 798 14.99 4.96 -1.60
C GLY A 798 15.60 5.23 -0.24
N VAL A 799 16.02 4.17 0.43
CA VAL A 799 16.47 4.17 1.83
C VAL A 799 17.98 4.42 1.90
N PHE A 800 18.36 5.37 2.76
CA PHE A 800 19.72 5.66 3.15
C PHE A 800 19.91 5.39 4.64
N VAL A 801 21.01 4.73 4.99
CA VAL A 801 21.34 4.33 6.36
C VAL A 801 22.63 5.00 6.77
N SER A 802 22.64 5.56 7.98
CA SER A 802 23.84 6.04 8.67
C SER A 802 24.07 5.21 9.91
N ARG A 803 25.33 4.87 10.22
CA ARG A 803 25.73 4.20 11.49
C ARG A 803 26.59 5.07 12.40
N ASP A 804 26.76 6.34 12.05
CA ASP A 804 27.67 7.28 12.71
C ASP A 804 27.03 8.66 12.90
N ARG A 805 25.70 8.68 13.09
CA ARG A 805 24.91 9.87 13.38
C ARG A 805 24.87 10.92 12.26
N GLY A 806 24.87 10.44 11.02
CA GLY A 806 24.71 11.22 9.81
C GLY A 806 26.02 11.76 9.24
N LEU A 807 27.17 11.25 9.68
CA LEU A 807 28.48 11.64 9.13
C LEU A 807 28.76 10.92 7.81
N SER A 808 28.32 9.66 7.67
CA SER A 808 28.39 8.89 6.44
C SER A 808 27.10 8.12 6.19
N TRP A 809 26.84 7.81 4.91
CA TRP A 809 25.60 7.20 4.46
C TRP A 809 25.86 6.12 3.43
N VAL A 810 25.02 5.08 3.45
CA VAL A 810 24.94 4.05 2.42
C VAL A 810 23.50 3.92 1.92
N LYS A 811 23.31 3.60 0.65
CA LYS A 811 22.00 3.29 0.07
C LYS A 811 21.64 1.82 0.33
N SER A 812 20.38 1.49 0.60
CA SER A 812 19.97 0.13 1.01
C SER A 812 18.60 -0.29 0.47
N ASN A 813 18.44 -0.33 -0.85
CA ASN A 813 17.18 -0.59 -1.55
C ASN A 813 16.97 -2.03 -2.01
N LYS A 814 17.97 -2.90 -1.89
CA LYS A 814 17.88 -4.28 -2.42
C LYS A 814 16.55 -4.92 -2.02
N THR A 815 15.91 -5.57 -2.99
CA THR A 815 14.58 -6.23 -2.91
C THR A 815 13.36 -5.33 -2.70
N ILE A 816 13.51 -4.03 -2.42
CA ILE A 816 12.37 -3.10 -2.42
C ILE A 816 11.89 -2.90 -3.86
N GLY A 817 10.64 -3.27 -4.14
CA GLY A 817 10.06 -3.15 -5.48
C GLY A 817 9.81 -1.69 -5.92
N SER A 818 9.46 -0.80 -4.99
CA SER A 818 9.21 0.62 -5.28
C SER A 818 9.95 1.55 -4.32
N PRO A 819 11.28 1.65 -4.41
CA PRO A 819 12.08 2.49 -3.51
C PRO A 819 11.78 3.98 -3.69
N ASN A 820 11.11 4.37 -4.78
CA ASN A 820 10.71 5.74 -5.06
C ASN A 820 9.30 6.11 -4.52
N HIS A 821 8.65 5.22 -3.77
CA HIS A 821 7.30 5.40 -3.22
C HIS A 821 7.19 4.85 -1.80
N ILE A 822 7.97 5.41 -0.88
CA ILE A 822 7.98 5.03 0.53
C ILE A 822 7.09 6.02 1.31
N GLU A 823 6.11 5.51 2.04
CA GLU A 823 5.16 6.31 2.83
C GLU A 823 5.55 6.41 4.31
N ASP A 824 6.19 5.37 4.84
CA ASP A 824 6.62 5.32 6.23
C ASP A 824 7.78 4.34 6.41
N ILE A 825 8.68 4.63 7.36
CA ILE A 825 9.77 3.75 7.78
C ILE A 825 9.98 3.92 9.28
N LYS A 826 10.08 2.81 10.01
CA LYS A 826 10.29 2.83 11.46
C LYS A 826 11.22 1.71 11.91
N PHE A 827 12.14 2.00 12.81
CA PHE A 827 12.83 0.96 13.57
C PHE A 827 11.80 0.15 14.37
N ASN A 828 11.99 -1.17 14.44
CA ASN A 828 11.13 -2.01 15.27
C ASN A 828 11.44 -1.75 16.75
N ILE A 829 10.50 -1.15 17.46
CA ILE A 829 10.71 -0.80 18.87
C ILE A 829 10.62 -2.00 19.81
N GLN A 830 10.31 -3.19 19.30
CA GLN A 830 10.36 -4.46 20.04
C GLN A 830 11.59 -5.30 19.70
N ASN A 831 12.15 -5.14 18.50
CA ASN A 831 13.34 -5.85 18.05
C ASN A 831 14.43 -4.90 17.52
N PRO A 832 15.57 -4.73 18.22
CA PRO A 832 16.64 -3.82 17.82
C PRO A 832 17.33 -4.18 16.50
N SER A 833 17.11 -5.37 15.97
CA SER A 833 17.71 -5.85 14.72
C SER A 833 16.85 -5.59 13.48
N GLU A 834 15.69 -4.96 13.63
CA GLU A 834 14.67 -4.92 12.57
C GLU A 834 14.10 -3.51 12.32
N LEU A 835 13.52 -3.35 11.12
CA LEU A 835 12.72 -2.20 10.71
C LEU A 835 11.43 -2.64 10.00
N TRP A 836 10.45 -1.75 10.00
CA TRP A 836 9.27 -1.81 9.17
C TRP A 836 9.32 -0.70 8.11
N LEU A 837 8.84 -1.01 6.90
CA LEU A 837 8.75 -0.09 5.78
C LEU A 837 7.39 -0.22 5.10
N ALA A 838 6.74 0.90 4.82
CA ALA A 838 5.49 0.98 4.07
C ALA A 838 5.75 1.59 2.70
N THR A 839 5.27 0.95 1.64
CA THR A 839 5.42 1.44 0.27
C THR A 839 4.07 1.56 -0.42
N LEU A 840 3.90 2.63 -1.19
CA LEU A 840 2.71 2.82 -2.00
C LEU A 840 2.78 1.88 -3.21
N GLY A 841 2.06 0.76 -3.11
CA GLY A 841 1.88 -0.22 -4.17
C GLY A 841 2.76 -1.46 -4.04
N CYS A 842 3.72 -1.54 -3.13
CA CYS A 842 4.41 -2.82 -2.85
C CYS A 842 4.16 -3.32 -1.43
N GLY A 843 3.16 -2.77 -0.74
CA GLY A 843 2.81 -3.15 0.62
C GLY A 843 3.91 -2.87 1.63
N PHE A 844 3.98 -3.72 2.65
CA PHE A 844 4.90 -3.62 3.77
C PHE A 844 6.12 -4.50 3.58
N TYR A 845 7.24 -4.06 4.14
CA TYR A 845 8.46 -4.85 4.25
C TYR A 845 8.94 -4.91 5.69
N LYS A 846 9.54 -6.04 6.04
CA LYS A 846 10.37 -6.23 7.24
C LYS A 846 11.83 -6.15 6.81
N GLY A 847 12.61 -5.29 7.45
CA GLY A 847 14.04 -5.11 7.17
C GLY A 847 14.89 -5.73 8.27
N GLU A 848 15.84 -6.59 7.92
CA GLU A 848 16.84 -7.12 8.85
C GLU A 848 18.14 -6.32 8.74
N ILE A 849 18.62 -5.80 9.86
CA ILE A 849 19.86 -5.01 9.94
C ILE A 849 21.06 -5.94 9.96
N GLU A 850 22.04 -5.71 9.08
CA GLU A 850 23.31 -6.43 9.12
C GLU A 850 23.99 -6.25 10.49
N ASN A 851 24.39 -7.35 11.12
CA ASN A 851 24.90 -7.37 12.49
C ASN A 851 23.92 -6.72 13.50
N GLY A 852 22.59 -6.89 13.30
CA GLY A 852 21.55 -6.27 14.11
C GLY A 852 21.65 -6.54 15.62
N SER A 853 22.14 -7.72 16.02
CA SER A 853 22.40 -8.02 17.45
C SER A 853 23.39 -7.05 18.11
N ALA A 854 24.27 -6.41 17.34
CA ALA A 854 25.21 -5.40 17.84
C ALA A 854 24.55 -4.03 18.09
N VAL A 855 23.33 -3.81 17.62
CA VAL A 855 22.56 -2.57 17.85
C VAL A 855 22.10 -2.47 19.31
N GLN A 856 21.91 -3.59 20.01
CA GLN A 856 21.57 -3.60 21.43
C GLN A 856 22.80 -3.87 22.31
N ALA A 857 23.25 -2.84 23.06
CA ALA A 857 24.36 -2.97 23.99
C ALA A 857 23.95 -2.88 25.47
N VAL A 858 22.77 -2.33 25.75
CA VAL A 858 22.18 -2.23 27.08
C VAL A 858 20.77 -2.83 27.05
N SER A 859 20.39 -3.48 28.15
CA SER A 859 19.05 -4.04 28.34
C SER A 859 18.44 -3.54 29.64
N VAL A 860 17.32 -2.83 29.56
CA VAL A 860 16.53 -2.36 30.71
C VAL A 860 15.48 -3.40 31.10
N SER A 861 15.24 -3.58 32.40
CA SER A 861 14.16 -4.43 32.92
C SER A 861 13.52 -3.84 34.18
N PRO A 862 12.17 -3.83 34.27
CA PRO A 862 11.20 -4.16 33.22
C PRO A 862 11.16 -3.11 32.08
N LYS A 863 10.56 -3.46 30.92
CA LYS A 863 10.38 -2.55 29.78
C LYS A 863 9.18 -1.59 29.93
N VAL A 864 8.23 -1.96 30.77
CA VAL A 864 6.96 -1.25 30.97
C VAL A 864 6.60 -1.29 32.45
N ILE A 865 6.17 -0.15 32.97
CA ILE A 865 5.61 -0.02 34.32
C ILE A 865 4.35 0.84 34.27
N GLU A 866 3.28 0.38 34.92
CA GLU A 866 2.03 1.12 35.09
C GLU A 866 1.72 1.34 36.59
N TYR A 867 1.27 2.54 36.95
CA TYR A 867 1.12 3.01 38.33
C TYR A 867 -0.22 3.66 38.64
N ASN A 868 -0.68 3.51 39.88
CA ASN A 868 -1.38 4.59 40.60
C ASN A 868 -0.30 5.32 41.43
N ALA A 869 -0.26 6.67 41.45
CA ALA A 869 0.89 7.37 42.02
C ALA A 869 1.11 7.09 43.53
N GLY A 870 2.37 7.02 43.96
CA GLY A 870 2.75 7.01 45.38
C GLY A 870 3.79 5.98 45.84
N ASP A 871 4.15 4.97 45.04
CA ASP A 871 5.17 3.97 45.39
C ASP A 871 6.35 4.01 44.39
N ASP A 872 7.58 4.06 44.90
CA ASP A 872 8.79 3.96 44.10
C ASP A 872 8.96 2.54 43.51
N LYS A 873 9.62 2.43 42.35
CA LYS A 873 10.07 1.12 41.82
C LYS A 873 11.53 1.17 41.42
N GLN A 874 12.18 0.03 41.61
CA GLN A 874 13.49 -0.21 41.07
C GLN A 874 13.36 -0.72 39.63
N ILE A 875 14.01 -0.04 38.70
CA ILE A 875 14.34 -0.59 37.38
C ILE A 875 15.84 -0.89 37.33
N THR A 876 16.22 -1.83 36.46
CA THR A 876 17.62 -2.26 36.31
C THR A 876 18.03 -2.15 34.85
N ALA A 877 19.33 -1.93 34.62
CA ALA A 877 19.92 -1.95 33.30
C ALA A 877 21.21 -2.78 33.33
N GLU A 878 21.40 -3.62 32.31
CA GLU A 878 22.59 -4.45 32.16
C GLU A 878 23.28 -4.12 30.83
N ILE A 879 24.61 -3.97 30.86
CA ILE A 879 25.42 -3.87 29.65
C ILE A 879 25.68 -5.29 29.13
N ILE A 880 25.05 -5.63 28.01
CA ILE A 880 25.03 -7.01 27.47
C ILE A 880 26.14 -7.28 26.45
N GLN A 881 26.89 -6.25 26.05
CA GLN A 881 28.02 -6.39 25.14
C GLN A 881 29.36 -6.23 25.88
N ASN A 882 30.17 -7.31 25.89
CA ASN A 882 31.45 -7.37 26.60
C ASN A 882 32.43 -6.24 26.27
N GLN A 883 32.38 -5.68 25.05
CA GLN A 883 33.26 -4.58 24.65
C GLN A 883 32.98 -3.27 25.41
N TYR A 884 31.78 -3.13 26.01
CA TYR A 884 31.38 -1.98 26.81
C TYR A 884 31.30 -2.30 28.31
N ALA A 885 31.84 -3.44 28.78
CA ALA A 885 31.72 -3.88 30.17
C ALA A 885 32.33 -2.93 31.22
N ASN A 886 33.18 -1.97 30.80
CA ASN A 886 33.77 -0.96 31.67
C ASN A 886 32.98 0.38 31.69
N GLU A 887 31.94 0.50 30.86
CA GLU A 887 31.06 1.67 30.86
C GLU A 887 30.09 1.60 32.06
N THR A 888 29.48 2.74 32.38
CA THR A 888 28.45 2.87 33.41
C THR A 888 27.11 3.26 32.79
N ILE A 889 26.01 3.08 33.52
CA ILE A 889 24.67 3.49 33.08
C ILE A 889 24.35 4.90 33.58
N VAL A 890 23.83 5.74 32.68
CA VAL A 890 23.29 7.06 32.95
C VAL A 890 21.77 7.01 32.78
N TRP A 891 21.03 7.37 33.81
CA TRP A 891 19.58 7.38 33.81
C TRP A 891 19.01 8.78 33.51
N LYS A 892 17.98 8.85 32.68
CA LYS A 892 17.27 10.10 32.35
C LYS A 892 15.77 9.85 32.20
N SER A 893 14.95 10.72 32.80
CA SER A 893 13.52 10.80 32.46
C SER A 893 13.32 11.79 31.32
N ASP A 894 12.47 11.44 30.34
CA ASP A 894 12.06 12.36 29.27
C ASP A 894 11.03 13.42 29.72
N ASN A 895 10.39 13.21 30.88
CA ASN A 895 9.50 14.17 31.54
C ASN A 895 9.55 13.98 33.07
N PRO A 896 10.47 14.67 33.75
CA PRO A 896 10.59 14.63 35.21
C PRO A 896 9.34 15.07 35.97
N ALA A 897 8.45 15.85 35.36
CA ALA A 897 7.18 16.24 35.99
C ALA A 897 6.17 15.09 36.06
N VAL A 898 6.33 14.03 35.26
CA VAL A 898 5.52 12.81 35.32
C VAL A 898 6.19 11.77 36.21
N VAL A 899 7.48 11.49 35.98
CA VAL A 899 8.26 10.49 36.73
C VAL A 899 9.73 10.90 36.78
N THR A 900 10.35 10.74 37.94
CA THR A 900 11.79 10.98 38.12
C THR A 900 12.54 9.65 38.23
N VAL A 901 13.85 9.66 37.98
CA VAL A 901 14.73 8.50 38.14
C VAL A 901 16.03 8.95 38.80
N ASP A 902 16.53 8.19 39.78
CA ASP A 902 17.82 8.44 40.41
C ASP A 902 18.97 7.72 39.68
N GLN A 903 20.21 7.94 40.13
CA GLN A 903 21.41 7.33 39.53
C GLN A 903 21.48 5.80 39.66
N TYR A 904 20.64 5.19 40.50
CA TYR A 904 20.58 3.76 40.72
C TYR A 904 19.40 3.10 40.00
N GLY A 905 18.58 3.86 39.28
CA GLY A 905 17.37 3.35 38.62
C GLY A 905 16.16 3.25 39.55
N LEU A 906 16.15 3.95 40.69
CA LEU A 906 14.93 4.11 41.48
C LEU A 906 14.05 5.16 40.82
N ILE A 907 12.88 4.76 40.35
CA ILE A 907 11.91 5.66 39.72
C ILE A 907 10.81 6.06 40.71
N THR A 908 10.47 7.35 40.72
CA THR A 908 9.44 7.93 41.59
C THR A 908 8.36 8.60 40.75
N PRO A 909 7.11 8.11 40.77
CA PRO A 909 5.99 8.74 40.07
C PRO A 909 5.66 10.10 40.70
N VAL A 910 5.44 11.13 39.88
CA VAL A 910 5.20 12.51 40.30
C VAL A 910 3.76 12.94 39.99
N ASN A 911 3.37 12.93 38.71
CA ASN A 911 2.04 13.32 38.25
C ASN A 911 1.51 12.30 37.22
N LYS A 912 0.20 12.34 36.97
CA LYS A 912 -0.44 11.61 35.88
C LYS A 912 0.28 11.91 34.55
N GLY A 913 0.59 10.88 33.77
CA GLY A 913 1.22 11.01 32.47
C GLY A 913 1.89 9.73 32.00
N LYS A 914 2.17 9.65 30.70
CA LYS A 914 3.10 8.70 30.10
C LYS A 914 4.46 9.38 29.89
N ALA A 915 5.52 8.71 30.29
CA ALA A 915 6.90 9.16 30.18
C ALA A 915 7.83 7.96 29.94
N THR A 916 9.04 8.25 29.46
CA THR A 916 10.06 7.26 29.14
C THR A 916 11.28 7.48 30.01
N ILE A 917 11.74 6.42 30.67
CA ILE A 917 13.00 6.40 31.40
C ILE A 917 14.06 5.72 30.53
N TRP A 918 15.12 6.46 30.22
CA TRP A 918 16.24 6.02 29.40
C TRP A 918 17.41 5.58 30.28
N ALA A 919 18.02 4.45 29.92
CA ALA A 919 19.32 4.01 30.39
C ALA A 919 20.30 4.09 29.22
N THR A 920 21.29 4.96 29.33
CA THR A 920 22.30 5.18 28.28
C THR A 920 23.67 4.82 28.83
N ILE A 921 24.48 4.10 28.07
CA ILE A 921 25.84 3.81 28.51
C ILE A 921 26.70 5.10 28.51
N SER A 922 27.70 5.22 29.38
CA SER A 922 28.44 6.48 29.61
C SER A 922 29.22 7.04 28.42
N ASN A 923 29.38 6.26 27.34
CA ASN A 923 29.91 6.76 26.07
C ASN A 923 28.85 7.49 25.21
N ASP A 924 27.64 7.68 25.76
CA ASP A 924 26.49 8.40 25.19
C ASP A 924 25.81 7.72 24.00
N ARG A 925 26.26 6.53 23.55
CA ARG A 925 25.79 5.94 22.29
C ARG A 925 24.56 5.04 22.39
N PHE A 926 24.71 3.96 23.16
CA PHE A 926 23.71 2.90 23.20
C PHE A 926 22.77 3.10 24.36
N SER A 927 21.49 2.92 24.07
CA SER A 927 20.41 3.16 25.01
C SER A 927 19.39 2.04 24.98
N ASP A 928 18.61 1.94 26.04
CA ASP A 928 17.37 1.18 26.10
C ASP A 928 16.47 1.85 27.13
N ASN A 929 15.19 1.53 27.14
CA ASN A 929 14.23 2.30 27.92
C ASN A 929 13.14 1.47 28.59
N CYS A 930 12.55 2.09 29.61
CA CYS A 930 11.31 1.67 30.24
C CYS A 930 10.23 2.73 30.00
N VAL A 931 9.09 2.33 29.44
CA VAL A 931 7.90 3.19 29.38
C VAL A 931 7.17 3.14 30.72
N VAL A 932 6.86 4.31 31.27
CA VAL A 932 6.17 4.48 32.54
C VAL A 932 4.86 5.20 32.31
N VAL A 933 3.75 4.61 32.78
CA VAL A 933 2.42 5.21 32.78
C VAL A 933 1.98 5.45 34.22
N VAL A 934 1.73 6.71 34.56
CA VAL A 934 1.19 7.11 35.86
C VAL A 934 -0.27 7.51 35.67
N HIS A 935 -1.18 6.74 36.27
CA HIS A 935 -2.61 7.03 36.28
C HIS A 935 -2.96 8.07 37.37
N GLU A 936 -4.16 8.66 37.27
CA GLU A 936 -4.63 9.65 38.25
C GLU A 936 -4.66 9.06 39.66
N ASN A 937 -4.17 9.87 40.62
CA ASN A 937 -4.32 9.60 42.03
C ASN A 937 -5.81 9.58 42.40
N THR A 938 -6.41 8.39 42.45
CA THR A 938 -7.59 8.16 43.30
C THR A 938 -7.15 7.79 44.72
N LEU A 939 -6.15 8.50 45.25
CA LEU A 939 -5.87 8.46 46.68
C LEU A 939 -6.98 9.26 47.38
N VAL A 940 -8.06 8.58 47.75
CA VAL A 940 -8.93 9.13 48.79
C VAL A 940 -8.11 9.04 50.08
N GLY A 941 -7.89 10.17 50.75
CA GLY A 941 -7.19 10.15 52.02
C GLY A 941 -7.86 9.12 52.93
N ILE A 942 -7.12 8.13 53.45
CA ILE A 942 -7.70 7.14 54.37
C ILE A 942 -8.34 7.82 55.58
N LYS A 943 -7.83 8.99 55.95
CA LYS A 943 -8.45 9.85 56.97
C LYS A 943 -9.88 10.28 56.60
N ASP A 944 -10.16 10.52 55.33
CA ASP A 944 -11.50 10.89 54.84
C ASP A 944 -12.44 9.68 54.75
N ILE A 945 -11.92 8.49 54.38
CA ILE A 945 -12.70 7.23 54.37
C ILE A 945 -13.02 6.78 55.81
N LEU A 946 -12.09 7.01 56.75
CA LEU A 946 -12.25 6.68 58.17
C LEU A 946 -12.90 7.79 58.98
N ASP A 947 -13.15 8.99 58.43
CA ASP A 947 -13.76 10.11 59.14
C ASP A 947 -15.18 9.68 59.61
N PRO A 948 -15.46 9.69 60.93
CA PRO A 948 -16.79 9.38 61.44
C PRO A 948 -17.92 10.23 60.85
N LYS A 949 -17.62 11.45 60.36
CA LYS A 949 -18.60 12.32 59.70
C LYS A 949 -19.06 11.81 58.33
N ASN A 950 -18.25 10.97 57.70
CA ASN A 950 -18.49 10.40 56.37
C ASN A 950 -19.12 9.00 56.45
N GLN A 951 -19.37 8.49 57.66
CA GLN A 951 -20.09 7.25 57.91
C GLN A 951 -21.55 7.56 58.25
N THR A 952 -22.48 6.88 57.58
CA THR A 952 -23.91 7.00 57.88
C THR A 952 -24.32 5.73 58.64
N PRO A 953 -24.72 5.82 59.92
CA PRO A 953 -24.97 4.66 60.76
C PRO A 953 -26.18 3.87 60.27
N THR A 954 -26.07 2.54 60.32
CA THR A 954 -27.19 1.62 60.07
C THR A 954 -27.76 1.13 61.41
N LYS A 955 -29.04 0.73 61.43
CA LYS A 955 -29.65 0.08 62.62
C LYS A 955 -29.17 -1.36 62.84
N GLU A 956 -28.50 -1.94 61.85
CA GLU A 956 -28.01 -3.31 61.81
C GLU A 956 -26.49 -3.39 62.07
N ASN A 957 -26.07 -4.41 62.80
CA ASN A 957 -24.65 -4.64 63.11
C ASN A 957 -23.98 -5.41 61.97
N VAL A 958 -23.21 -4.72 61.13
CA VAL A 958 -22.50 -5.32 59.99
C VAL A 958 -21.12 -5.83 60.39
N PHE A 959 -20.79 -7.06 59.97
CA PHE A 959 -19.55 -7.77 60.27
C PHE A 959 -18.88 -8.29 58.99
N ILE A 960 -17.54 -8.40 59.01
CA ILE A 960 -16.75 -9.11 58.01
C ILE A 960 -16.27 -10.43 58.60
N ASN A 961 -16.51 -11.54 57.90
CA ASN A 961 -16.14 -12.88 58.35
C ASN A 961 -15.50 -13.72 57.21
N PRO A 962 -14.24 -14.20 57.37
CA PRO A 962 -13.32 -13.87 58.45
C PRO A 962 -12.76 -12.44 58.31
N ASN A 963 -12.19 -11.87 59.38
CA ASN A 963 -11.51 -10.57 59.36
C ASN A 963 -9.99 -10.72 59.10
N ILE A 964 -9.41 -11.87 59.47
CA ILE A 964 -8.11 -12.33 58.98
C ILE A 964 -8.38 -13.27 57.80
N VAL A 965 -8.00 -12.86 56.60
CA VAL A 965 -8.53 -13.37 55.34
C VAL A 965 -7.39 -13.99 54.53
N SER A 966 -7.41 -15.29 54.24
CA SER A 966 -6.83 -15.79 52.98
C SER A 966 -7.85 -15.48 51.86
N ASP A 967 -7.65 -15.69 50.59
CA ASP A 967 -8.69 -15.85 49.54
C ASP A 967 -10.03 -15.05 49.52
N SER A 968 -10.94 -15.15 50.50
CA SER A 968 -12.24 -14.44 50.47
C SER A 968 -12.85 -14.15 51.85
N PHE A 969 -13.72 -13.14 51.91
CA PHE A 969 -14.53 -12.84 53.10
C PHE A 969 -15.98 -12.56 52.75
N SER A 970 -16.86 -12.73 53.73
CA SER A 970 -18.29 -12.44 53.61
C SER A 970 -18.72 -11.27 54.49
N ILE A 971 -19.71 -10.51 54.02
CA ILE A 971 -20.40 -9.45 54.76
C ILE A 971 -21.67 -10.05 55.36
N SER A 972 -21.76 -10.01 56.69
CA SER A 972 -22.87 -10.60 57.47
C SER A 972 -23.49 -9.57 58.42
N GLY A 973 -24.73 -9.83 58.85
CA GLY A 973 -25.46 -8.96 59.78
C GLY A 973 -26.24 -7.81 59.12
N ALA A 974 -26.17 -7.66 57.79
CA ALA A 974 -27.08 -6.81 57.00
C ALA A 974 -28.18 -7.65 56.33
N ASN A 975 -29.36 -7.10 56.06
CA ASN A 975 -30.48 -7.77 55.34
C ASN A 975 -30.51 -7.52 53.82
N GLU A 976 -29.66 -6.64 53.31
CA GLU A 976 -29.50 -6.31 51.88
C GLU A 976 -28.04 -6.55 51.40
N ASN A 977 -27.86 -6.65 50.08
CA ASN A 977 -26.52 -6.71 49.47
C ASN A 977 -25.91 -5.30 49.41
N SER A 978 -24.59 -5.23 49.29
CA SER A 978 -23.85 -3.96 49.33
C SER A 978 -22.92 -3.78 48.16
N ASP A 979 -22.66 -2.53 47.81
CA ASP A 979 -21.49 -2.17 47.03
C ASP A 979 -20.28 -2.10 47.97
N VAL A 980 -19.14 -2.65 47.55
CA VAL A 980 -17.95 -2.75 48.38
C VAL A 980 -16.75 -2.19 47.64
N ASN A 981 -16.11 -1.18 48.22
CA ASN A 981 -14.81 -0.69 47.79
C ASN A 981 -13.74 -1.15 48.80
N ILE A 982 -12.64 -1.71 48.33
CA ILE A 982 -11.48 -2.03 49.18
C ILE A 982 -10.34 -1.09 48.84
N TYR A 983 -9.69 -0.55 49.87
CA TYR A 983 -8.56 0.35 49.75
C TYR A 983 -7.32 -0.21 50.46
N SER A 984 -6.14 0.05 49.89
CA SER A 984 -4.86 -0.20 50.57
C SER A 984 -4.67 0.75 51.76
N MET A 985 -3.71 0.47 52.64
CA MET A 985 -3.31 1.40 53.72
C MET A 985 -2.63 2.70 53.23
N HIS A 986 -2.46 2.87 51.91
CA HIS A 986 -2.00 4.12 51.31
C HIS A 986 -3.13 4.94 50.66
N GLY A 987 -4.35 4.39 50.57
CA GLY A 987 -5.55 5.09 50.09
C GLY A 987 -5.94 4.74 48.66
N SER A 988 -5.19 3.86 47.99
CA SER A 988 -5.51 3.37 46.65
C SER A 988 -6.71 2.43 46.70
N LYS A 989 -7.73 2.65 45.85
CA LYS A 989 -8.81 1.66 45.68
C LYS A 989 -8.26 0.46 44.91
N VAL A 990 -8.33 -0.72 45.52
CA VAL A 990 -7.78 -1.98 44.96
C VAL A 990 -8.86 -2.94 44.46
N LEU A 991 -10.12 -2.73 44.84
CA LEU A 991 -11.27 -3.49 44.33
C LEU A 991 -12.56 -2.68 44.49
N GLU A 992 -13.46 -2.82 43.51
CA GLU A 992 -14.85 -2.38 43.57
C GLU A 992 -15.75 -3.54 43.16
N THR A 993 -16.73 -3.85 44.01
CA THR A 993 -17.76 -4.86 43.71
C THR A 993 -19.13 -4.26 43.97
N LYS A 994 -20.15 -4.71 43.22
CA LYS A 994 -21.51 -4.20 43.32
C LYS A 994 -22.48 -5.28 43.74
N ASN A 995 -23.45 -4.92 44.58
CA ASN A 995 -24.58 -5.76 44.97
C ASN A 995 -24.19 -7.19 45.41
N THR A 996 -23.13 -7.33 46.21
CA THR A 996 -22.61 -8.63 46.68
C THR A 996 -22.44 -8.68 48.20
N ARG A 997 -22.28 -9.89 48.73
CA ARG A 997 -21.89 -10.18 50.11
C ARG A 997 -20.64 -11.05 50.22
N GLU A 998 -20.22 -11.67 49.14
CA GLU A 998 -18.98 -12.46 49.08
C GLU A 998 -17.96 -11.72 48.24
N ILE A 999 -16.76 -11.55 48.80
CA ILE A 999 -15.70 -10.75 48.21
C ILE A 999 -14.44 -11.61 48.14
N ASN A 1000 -14.00 -11.85 46.91
CA ASN A 1000 -12.76 -12.57 46.62
C ASN A 1000 -11.60 -11.56 46.59
N ILE A 1001 -10.55 -11.87 47.36
CA ILE A 1001 -9.30 -11.12 47.45
C ILE A 1001 -8.07 -12.04 47.34
N SER A 1002 -8.20 -13.20 46.67
CA SER A 1002 -7.12 -14.19 46.53
C SER A 1002 -5.87 -13.62 45.88
N ASP A 1003 -6.03 -12.69 44.93
CA ASP A 1003 -4.93 -12.03 44.23
C ASP A 1003 -4.29 -10.88 45.03
N PHE A 1004 -4.79 -10.58 46.24
CA PHE A 1004 -4.25 -9.50 47.06
C PHE A 1004 -2.98 -9.95 47.78
N LYS A 1005 -2.01 -9.04 47.90
CA LYS A 1005 -0.82 -9.24 48.73
C LYS A 1005 -1.19 -9.26 50.22
N ALA A 1006 -0.40 -9.97 51.03
CA ALA A 1006 -0.55 -9.93 52.48
C ALA A 1006 -0.41 -8.48 53.01
N GLY A 1007 -1.31 -8.06 53.88
CA GLY A 1007 -1.39 -6.68 54.33
C GLY A 1007 -2.72 -6.29 54.97
N VAL A 1008 -2.80 -5.05 55.45
CA VAL A 1008 -4.03 -4.48 56.01
C VAL A 1008 -4.77 -3.73 54.91
N TYR A 1009 -6.09 -3.89 54.87
CA TYR A 1009 -6.96 -3.21 53.92
C TYR A 1009 -8.14 -2.56 54.63
N ILE A 1010 -8.64 -1.48 54.04
CA ILE A 1010 -9.85 -0.78 54.47
C ILE A 1010 -10.98 -1.21 53.56
N VAL A 1011 -12.07 -1.74 54.13
CA VAL A 1011 -13.25 -2.18 53.39
C VAL A 1011 -14.36 -1.16 53.64
N GLU A 1012 -14.76 -0.45 52.60
CA GLU A 1012 -15.91 0.43 52.60
C GLU A 1012 -17.11 -0.32 52.05
N ILE A 1013 -18.19 -0.38 52.84
CA ILE A 1013 -19.42 -1.08 52.55
C ILE A 1013 -20.52 -0.03 52.40
N LEU A 1014 -21.12 0.02 51.22
CA LEU A 1014 -22.12 1.00 50.81
C LEU A 1014 -23.48 0.30 50.63
N PHE A 1015 -24.47 0.86 51.30
CA PHE A 1015 -25.88 0.50 51.25
C PHE A 1015 -26.69 1.68 50.72
N GLU A 1016 -27.96 1.48 50.36
CA GLU A 1016 -28.81 2.53 49.78
C GLU A 1016 -28.90 3.79 50.68
N GLN A 1017 -28.83 3.61 52.01
CA GLN A 1017 -28.90 4.70 53.00
C GLN A 1017 -27.78 4.68 54.05
N ALA A 1018 -26.77 3.82 53.90
CA ALA A 1018 -25.71 3.69 54.89
C ALA A 1018 -24.31 3.50 54.28
N ARG A 1019 -23.30 3.97 55.01
CA ARG A 1019 -21.88 3.87 54.64
C ARG A 1019 -21.08 3.46 55.86
N ILE A 1020 -20.42 2.31 55.78
CA ILE A 1020 -19.67 1.71 56.88
C ILE A 1020 -18.25 1.40 56.42
N THR A 1021 -17.28 1.66 57.28
CA THR A 1021 -15.90 1.27 57.03
C THR A 1021 -15.43 0.21 58.02
N LYS A 1022 -14.77 -0.84 57.52
CA LYS A 1022 -14.14 -1.92 58.29
C LYS A 1022 -12.67 -2.06 57.90
N LYS A 1023 -11.95 -2.87 58.67
CA LYS A 1023 -10.58 -3.28 58.35
C LYS A 1023 -10.53 -4.78 58.22
N ILE A 1024 -9.68 -5.26 57.32
CA ILE A 1024 -9.32 -6.67 57.18
C ILE A 1024 -7.80 -6.82 57.16
N VAL A 1025 -7.32 -8.01 57.49
CA VAL A 1025 -5.91 -8.40 57.38
C VAL A 1025 -5.81 -9.57 56.42
N LYS A 1026 -5.24 -9.36 55.22
CA LYS A 1026 -4.89 -10.42 54.28
C LYS A 1026 -3.63 -11.13 54.78
N ILE A 1027 -3.70 -12.45 54.93
CA ILE A 1027 -2.55 -13.32 55.21
C ILE A 1027 -2.10 -14.09 53.99
#